data_AF-A0A6J1T8X5-F1
#
_entry.id   AF-A0A6J1T8X5-F1
#
_cell.length_a   1.000
_cell.length_b   1.000
_cell.length_c   1.000
_cell.angle_alpha   90.00
_cell.angle_beta   90.00
_cell.angle_gamma   90.00
#
_symmetry.space_group_name_H-M   'P 1'
#
loop_
_entity.id
_entity.type
_entity.pdbx_description
1 polymer ?
#
loop_
_entity_poly.entity_id
_entity_poly.type
_entity_poly.pdbx_seq_one_letter_code
_entity_poly.pdbx_strand_id
1 'polypeptide(L)'
;MSCVLTEVLEEWEGGCFYNDELLAQAYIEVLASLMDAPEAARADIRVIPFLLVGYQALLRVQGGGDRQSAVTYRMALAMVGQGSECASAATAAEPQPGPSRPATPRPPSPQPGPSKRRLEEEKEGEEEEDESPTLEVLQTEEREIKRFKTKFREEIMLVKGLGNTLPSEEVMEGLFDTVLQRQREAVDAKDDDRVIVEIENGESADNPLWLSLRKTSQLNGRVILDKLSRILNSNQTFMVDGKLKLSYIHIPSPKPGGRRINRIENETTEQWLTRKIDKKSIFSPDNTDNMCLTRSVAIAIARHGMNRKAFSRFKVATTGLQQENALKLCENAHIDPTQPCGIDEVVKLQDSLPDFRLCVFTDKNAACVYKGPYVAGRKNIYLLWHQEHFSAILYPGAAFDFHFECEKCVVFYNHKLDHHCEGYCWRCYGENQHEDALVRCPTCHHHFAGAECLEKHKTVKINNTQFTKCELFKFCNICKKSYSTLHTQKHMCGFIYCRNCKESVKENHLCYMSKWSEKEKKKDYKYVNIYWDTECSQDKPVEGKEDTYEHVPNLIVTQAVCDECKDITQNEYFCAVCKTRQQIFHNLDDPELNVMGQFIDYLRSFPAKTKLLLIAHNSRSYDGPLVLQELIARKIKVEPTLQGAKILCLTAGNWKFIDSLMFLPMPLSSMPKSFGLTELKKGYTPFLANKPEYYKYEGPLLDKDFYCVSNMKRGAAKEFNDWYDAQVAANYVFNFRRELIDYCISDVTILRQACQAFRKLFQEVGGFDPMFNCMTLSSACMAAFRRNFLAKDTIGIVPAGGYHGRGKQSHIALKWLSYEEHVLGRKIKTIYTDREVMVMGRPVDGYVELPLPDGTCERRIYQFHGCYWHNCPTHFPPTSDSPENRYVRTQYITAMYREAGYKVVVIWECEFKRRLESDPDVMEYFKTHPTTTTTALNLRDGLAGGRTSALRWYYKADLKNGEKIKLVDVVSEYPNANLRGEYPIGHPDIHLENSPEMPTPDLWNVYRLEDLDKDPIQGTFNEAELQKVTKPEAFKIAYIVRSKGKKGSRQHFVHWRGYPEKSRSWILDSDLV
;
A
#
# COMPACT_ATOMS: atom_id res chain seq x y z
N MET A 1 -24.71 17.48 -44.51
CA MET A 1 -23.30 17.88 -44.35
C MET A 1 -22.79 18.37 -45.71
N SER A 2 -22.04 19.48 -45.78
CA SER A 2 -21.50 20.00 -47.05
C SER A 2 -20.44 19.05 -47.60
N CYS A 3 -20.21 19.05 -48.93
CA CYS A 3 -19.26 18.11 -49.55
C CYS A 3 -17.82 18.31 -49.07
N VAL A 4 -17.49 19.53 -48.62
CA VAL A 4 -16.18 19.88 -48.06
C VAL A 4 -15.94 19.16 -46.72
N LEU A 5 -16.97 18.99 -45.88
CA LEU A 5 -16.85 18.28 -44.61
C LEU A 5 -16.64 16.78 -44.82
N THR A 6 -17.25 16.22 -45.86
CA THR A 6 -17.09 14.81 -46.24
C THR A 6 -15.70 14.55 -46.80
N GLU A 7 -15.17 15.44 -47.64
CA GLU A 7 -13.79 15.36 -48.15
C GLU A 7 -12.73 15.45 -47.03
N VAL A 8 -12.96 16.31 -46.02
CA VAL A 8 -12.08 16.38 -44.85
C VAL A 8 -12.14 15.09 -44.03
N LEU A 9 -13.31 14.48 -43.83
CA LEU A 9 -13.41 13.23 -43.07
C LEU A 9 -12.82 12.03 -43.81
N GLU A 10 -12.87 12.01 -45.14
CA GLU A 10 -12.26 10.96 -45.97
C GLU A 10 -10.72 11.00 -45.97
N GLU A 11 -10.09 12.17 -45.85
CA GLU A 11 -8.63 12.29 -45.72
C GLU A 11 -8.09 11.91 -44.32
N TRP A 12 -8.95 11.75 -43.30
CA TRP A 12 -8.54 11.52 -41.92
C TRP A 12 -8.08 10.08 -41.62
N GLU A 13 -8.44 9.09 -42.45
CA GLU A 13 -8.12 7.66 -42.22
C GLU A 13 -6.61 7.30 -42.30
N GLY A 14 -5.72 8.25 -42.59
CA GLY A 14 -4.29 7.99 -42.82
C GLY A 14 -3.27 8.66 -41.89
N GLY A 15 -3.69 9.54 -40.96
CA GLY A 15 -2.75 10.21 -40.05
C GLY A 15 -1.86 11.27 -40.73
N CYS A 16 -2.35 12.52 -40.72
CA CYS A 16 -1.72 13.79 -41.10
C CYS A 16 -1.57 14.08 -42.61
N PHE A 17 -2.39 14.99 -43.15
CA PHE A 17 -2.03 16.25 -43.85
C PHE A 17 -3.30 17.10 -44.02
N TYR A 18 -3.25 18.42 -43.80
CA TYR A 18 -4.19 19.37 -44.44
C TYR A 18 -3.47 20.68 -44.74
N ASN A 19 -3.87 21.28 -45.87
CA ASN A 19 -3.63 22.67 -46.24
C ASN A 19 -4.50 23.59 -45.36
N ASP A 20 -3.90 24.61 -44.74
CA ASP A 20 -4.58 25.49 -43.77
C ASP A 20 -5.77 26.28 -44.38
N GLU A 21 -5.82 26.46 -45.71
CA GLU A 21 -6.93 27.12 -46.41
C GLU A 21 -8.22 26.30 -46.44
N LEU A 22 -8.13 24.99 -46.71
CA LEU A 22 -9.29 24.07 -46.74
C LEU A 22 -9.92 23.92 -45.34
N LEU A 23 -9.07 23.90 -44.32
CA LEU A 23 -9.52 23.81 -42.93
C LEU A 23 -10.27 25.08 -42.49
N ALA A 24 -9.78 26.26 -42.90
CA ALA A 24 -10.43 27.54 -42.63
C ALA A 24 -11.79 27.65 -43.31
N GLN A 25 -11.91 27.16 -44.56
CA GLN A 25 -13.15 27.18 -45.31
C GLN A 25 -14.20 26.24 -44.72
N ALA A 26 -13.82 25.02 -44.34
CA ALA A 26 -14.71 24.08 -43.65
C ALA A 26 -15.22 24.64 -42.31
N TYR A 27 -14.37 25.36 -41.57
CA TYR A 27 -14.77 25.98 -40.30
C TYR A 27 -15.78 27.11 -40.45
N ILE A 28 -15.64 27.94 -41.50
CA ILE A 28 -16.56 29.03 -41.81
C ILE A 28 -17.94 28.47 -42.21
N GLU A 29 -17.97 27.39 -42.99
CA GLU A 29 -19.23 26.73 -43.37
C GLU A 29 -19.97 26.11 -42.19
N VAL A 30 -19.24 25.49 -41.25
CA VAL A 30 -19.83 24.93 -40.02
C VAL A 30 -20.43 26.04 -39.15
N LEU A 31 -19.71 27.16 -38.97
CA LEU A 31 -20.18 28.33 -38.23
C LEU A 31 -21.43 28.96 -38.87
N ALA A 32 -21.44 29.11 -40.20
CA ALA A 32 -22.60 29.61 -40.93
C ALA A 32 -23.83 28.70 -40.76
N SER A 33 -23.64 27.37 -40.87
CA SER A 33 -24.74 26.41 -40.68
C SER A 33 -25.30 26.39 -39.26
N LEU A 34 -24.46 26.65 -38.25
CA LEU A 34 -24.85 26.74 -36.84
C LEU A 34 -25.63 28.04 -36.53
N MET A 35 -25.29 29.15 -37.19
CA MET A 35 -26.02 30.41 -37.06
C MET A 35 -27.42 30.33 -37.65
N ASP A 36 -27.59 29.56 -38.73
CA ASP A 36 -28.87 29.37 -39.41
C ASP A 36 -29.74 28.24 -38.80
N ALA A 37 -29.20 27.44 -37.88
CA ALA A 37 -29.92 26.36 -37.22
C ALA A 37 -30.99 26.87 -36.22
N PRO A 38 -32.10 26.16 -35.96
CA PRO A 38 -33.12 26.53 -34.96
C PRO A 38 -32.57 26.57 -33.53
N GLU A 39 -33.13 27.42 -32.66
CA GLU A 39 -32.63 27.68 -31.29
C GLU A 39 -32.47 26.40 -30.42
N ALA A 40 -33.34 25.41 -30.62
CA ALA A 40 -33.27 24.10 -29.93
C ALA A 40 -32.08 23.22 -30.36
N ALA A 41 -31.55 23.41 -31.58
CA ALA A 41 -30.35 22.71 -32.08
C ALA A 41 -29.05 23.42 -31.68
N ARG A 42 -29.11 24.69 -31.23
CA ARG A 42 -27.97 25.46 -30.71
C ARG A 42 -27.63 25.15 -29.24
N ALA A 43 -28.34 24.19 -28.62
CA ALA A 43 -28.38 23.99 -27.18
C ALA A 43 -27.27 23.09 -26.59
N ASP A 44 -26.31 22.58 -27.37
CA ASP A 44 -25.15 21.91 -26.79
C ASP A 44 -24.09 22.94 -26.35
N ILE A 45 -24.22 23.38 -25.10
CA ILE A 45 -23.33 24.35 -24.46
C ILE A 45 -21.86 23.91 -24.45
N ARG A 46 -21.58 22.61 -24.69
CA ARG A 46 -20.22 22.05 -24.73
C ARG A 46 -19.47 22.43 -26.00
N VAL A 47 -20.17 22.76 -27.10
CA VAL A 47 -19.57 23.09 -28.40
C VAL A 47 -19.07 24.55 -28.45
N ILE A 48 -19.73 25.45 -27.72
CA ILE A 48 -19.45 26.90 -27.71
C ILE A 48 -18.02 27.24 -27.23
N PRO A 49 -17.48 26.63 -26.15
CA PRO A 49 -16.09 26.86 -25.74
C PRO A 49 -15.08 26.44 -26.81
N PHE A 50 -15.31 25.34 -27.53
CA PHE A 50 -14.41 24.88 -28.59
C PHE A 50 -14.48 25.78 -29.83
N LEU A 51 -15.66 26.30 -30.17
CA LEU A 51 -15.81 27.29 -31.24
C LEU A 51 -15.09 28.61 -30.90
N LEU A 52 -15.16 29.09 -29.65
CA LEU A 52 -14.46 30.31 -29.23
C LEU A 52 -12.94 30.13 -29.17
N VAL A 53 -12.47 28.98 -28.68
CA VAL A 53 -11.03 28.64 -28.64
C VAL A 53 -10.47 28.43 -30.04
N GLY A 54 -11.22 27.77 -30.93
CA GLY A 54 -10.85 27.61 -32.34
C GLY A 54 -10.79 28.95 -33.07
N TYR A 55 -11.78 29.82 -32.91
CA TYR A 55 -11.80 31.15 -33.53
C TYR A 55 -10.66 32.06 -33.04
N GLN A 56 -10.35 32.07 -31.74
CA GLN A 56 -9.19 32.81 -31.21
C GLN A 56 -7.86 32.26 -31.72
N ALA A 57 -7.74 30.94 -31.86
CA ALA A 57 -6.55 30.31 -32.40
C ALA A 57 -6.36 30.63 -33.90
N LEU A 58 -7.44 30.66 -34.68
CA LEU A 58 -7.44 31.03 -36.10
C LEU A 58 -6.98 32.48 -36.32
N LEU A 59 -7.51 33.44 -35.55
CA LEU A 59 -7.10 34.85 -35.63
C LEU A 59 -5.61 35.05 -35.33
N ARG A 60 -5.03 34.23 -34.43
CA ARG A 60 -3.60 34.27 -34.11
C ARG A 60 -2.73 33.64 -35.18
N VAL A 61 -3.20 32.59 -35.85
CA VAL A 61 -2.50 31.97 -37.00
C VAL A 61 -2.49 32.94 -38.18
N GLN A 62 -3.61 33.60 -38.49
CA GLN A 62 -3.69 34.60 -39.56
C GLN A 62 -2.84 35.86 -39.28
N GLY A 63 -2.58 36.18 -38.00
CA GLY A 63 -1.68 37.24 -37.57
C GLY A 63 -0.18 36.87 -37.50
N GLY A 64 0.22 35.68 -38.00
CA GLY A 64 1.61 35.23 -38.03
C GLY A 64 2.11 34.54 -36.74
N GLY A 65 1.21 34.02 -35.90
CA GLY A 65 1.55 33.44 -34.58
C GLY A 65 1.68 31.91 -34.51
N ASP A 66 2.75 31.48 -33.84
CA ASP A 66 3.08 30.21 -33.14
C ASP A 66 2.41 28.88 -33.57
N ARG A 67 3.26 27.86 -33.80
CA ARG A 67 2.95 26.47 -34.19
C ARG A 67 1.98 25.77 -33.23
N GLN A 68 1.93 26.21 -31.97
CA GLN A 68 1.02 25.68 -30.95
C GLN A 68 -0.43 26.14 -31.14
N SER A 69 -0.65 27.35 -31.67
CA SER A 69 -1.99 27.89 -31.97
C SER A 69 -2.66 27.11 -33.11
N ALA A 70 -1.88 26.70 -34.11
CA ALA A 70 -2.35 25.83 -35.21
C ALA A 70 -2.83 24.46 -34.70
N VAL A 71 -2.16 23.87 -33.70
CA VAL A 71 -2.58 22.60 -33.10
C VAL A 71 -3.87 22.76 -32.30
N THR A 72 -3.99 23.86 -31.53
CA THR A 72 -5.21 24.16 -30.76
C THR A 72 -6.41 24.40 -31.66
N TYR A 73 -6.23 25.11 -32.79
CA TYR A 73 -7.26 25.28 -33.81
C TYR A 73 -7.73 23.93 -34.37
N ARG A 74 -6.78 23.05 -34.72
CA ARG A 74 -7.06 21.71 -35.27
C ARG A 74 -7.81 20.80 -34.28
N MET A 75 -7.46 20.85 -32.99
CA MET A 75 -8.17 20.08 -31.95
C MET A 75 -9.59 20.58 -31.69
N ALA A 76 -9.81 21.90 -31.74
CA ALA A 76 -11.12 22.48 -31.54
C ALA A 76 -12.11 22.06 -32.63
N LEU A 77 -11.66 22.00 -33.89
CA LEU A 77 -12.44 21.52 -35.04
C LEU A 77 -12.89 20.06 -34.90
N ALA A 78 -11.97 19.16 -34.50
CA ALA A 78 -12.28 17.75 -34.29
C ALA A 78 -13.34 17.52 -33.21
N MET A 79 -13.35 18.37 -32.18
CA MET A 79 -14.31 18.30 -31.07
C MET A 79 -15.70 18.84 -31.44
N VAL A 80 -15.80 19.78 -32.40
CA VAL A 80 -17.08 20.29 -32.91
C VAL A 80 -17.79 19.23 -33.79
N GLY A 81 -17.02 18.47 -34.58
CA GLY A 81 -17.58 17.40 -35.43
C GLY A 81 -18.28 16.27 -34.67
N GLN A 82 -17.92 16.02 -33.41
CA GLN A 82 -18.56 14.99 -32.57
C GLN A 82 -19.79 15.48 -31.81
N GLY A 83 -20.09 16.78 -31.82
CA GLY A 83 -21.18 17.37 -31.03
C GLY A 83 -22.56 17.39 -31.72
N SER A 84 -22.69 16.91 -32.96
CA SER A 84 -23.90 17.12 -33.78
C SER A 84 -24.79 15.89 -34.02
N GLU A 85 -24.44 14.70 -33.55
CA GLU A 85 -25.31 13.53 -33.71
C GLU A 85 -26.24 13.36 -32.50
N CYS A 86 -27.42 13.98 -32.59
CA CYS A 86 -28.54 13.64 -31.74
C CYS A 86 -29.40 12.52 -32.38
N ALA A 87 -29.85 11.62 -31.51
CA ALA A 87 -30.58 10.38 -31.76
C ALA A 87 -31.63 10.41 -32.90
N SER A 88 -31.54 9.43 -33.81
CA SER A 88 -32.72 8.87 -34.48
C SER A 88 -32.57 7.35 -34.69
N ALA A 89 -33.68 6.65 -34.54
CA ALA A 89 -33.79 5.21 -34.46
C ALA A 89 -33.60 4.50 -35.81
N ALA A 90 -33.00 3.31 -35.75
CA ALA A 90 -33.09 2.14 -36.63
C ALA A 90 -33.42 2.33 -38.14
N THR A 91 -32.52 1.89 -39.03
CA THR A 91 -32.69 0.68 -39.89
C THR A 91 -31.52 0.53 -40.87
N ALA A 92 -31.21 -0.72 -41.18
CA ALA A 92 -30.10 -1.14 -42.04
C ALA A 92 -30.26 -0.72 -43.51
N ALA A 93 -29.16 -0.28 -44.13
CA ALA A 93 -28.88 -0.43 -45.56
C ALA A 93 -27.37 -0.33 -45.81
N GLU A 94 -26.79 -1.38 -46.39
CA GLU A 94 -25.39 -1.44 -46.85
C GLU A 94 -25.16 -0.54 -48.09
N PRO A 95 -24.00 0.12 -48.20
CA PRO A 95 -23.42 0.47 -49.49
C PRO A 95 -22.00 -0.12 -49.70
N GLN A 96 -21.72 -0.39 -50.98
CA GLN A 96 -20.60 -1.17 -51.51
C GLN A 96 -19.24 -0.43 -51.53
N PRO A 97 -18.10 -1.16 -51.64
CA PRO A 97 -16.75 -0.59 -51.62
C PRO A 97 -16.24 -0.12 -53.00
N GLY A 98 -15.71 1.10 -53.06
CA GLY A 98 -14.78 1.58 -54.11
C GLY A 98 -13.30 1.30 -53.76
N PRO A 99 -12.36 1.35 -54.72
CA PRO A 99 -11.04 0.74 -54.58
C PRO A 99 -9.97 1.70 -54.03
N SER A 100 -9.29 1.32 -52.95
CA SER A 100 -8.09 2.01 -52.43
C SER A 100 -6.79 1.27 -52.79
N ARG A 101 -5.77 2.04 -53.19
CA ARG A 101 -4.43 1.61 -53.62
C ARG A 101 -3.56 1.11 -52.45
N PRO A 102 -2.63 0.14 -52.67
CA PRO A 102 -1.70 -0.33 -51.65
C PRO A 102 -0.48 0.59 -51.48
N ALA A 103 -0.15 0.95 -50.23
CA ALA A 103 1.04 1.71 -49.87
C ALA A 103 2.30 0.81 -49.78
N THR A 104 3.43 1.36 -50.23
CA THR A 104 4.76 0.73 -50.36
C THR A 104 5.46 0.43 -49.03
N PRO A 105 6.22 -0.69 -48.90
CA PRO A 105 7.05 -0.97 -47.73
C PRO A 105 8.35 -0.16 -47.71
N ARG A 106 8.73 0.33 -46.52
CA ARG A 106 10.01 1.01 -46.23
C ARG A 106 11.22 0.06 -46.31
N PRO A 107 12.43 0.56 -46.64
CA PRO A 107 13.65 -0.24 -46.59
C PRO A 107 14.11 -0.51 -45.16
N PRO A 108 14.83 -1.63 -44.91
CA PRO A 108 15.47 -1.90 -43.62
C PRO A 108 16.66 -0.95 -43.38
N SER A 109 16.82 -0.56 -42.11
CA SER A 109 17.94 0.26 -41.63
C SER A 109 19.30 -0.42 -41.81
N PRO A 110 20.41 0.32 -41.98
CA PRO A 110 21.74 -0.26 -42.18
C PRO A 110 22.23 -1.03 -40.96
N GLN A 111 22.83 -2.21 -41.19
CA GLN A 111 23.53 -2.96 -40.15
C GLN A 111 24.79 -2.20 -39.69
N PRO A 112 25.13 -2.21 -38.39
CA PRO A 112 26.41 -1.70 -37.92
C PRO A 112 27.54 -2.60 -38.43
N GLY A 113 28.55 -1.97 -39.04
CA GLY A 113 29.72 -2.64 -39.60
C GLY A 113 30.63 -3.31 -38.55
N PRO A 114 31.57 -4.16 -38.98
CA PRO A 114 32.39 -4.96 -38.10
C PRO A 114 33.36 -4.06 -37.30
N SER A 115 33.22 -4.10 -35.98
CA SER A 115 34.20 -3.56 -35.04
C SER A 115 35.54 -4.27 -35.26
N LYS A 116 36.60 -3.49 -35.48
CA LYS A 116 37.98 -3.97 -35.64
C LYS A 116 38.41 -4.72 -34.38
N ARG A 117 38.65 -6.03 -34.53
CA ARG A 117 39.43 -6.83 -33.59
C ARG A 117 40.77 -6.15 -33.33
N ARG A 118 41.06 -5.86 -32.06
CA ARG A 118 42.41 -5.61 -31.57
C ARG A 118 43.11 -6.96 -31.47
N LEU A 119 44.32 -7.04 -32.00
CA LEU A 119 45.16 -8.24 -32.05
C LEU A 119 45.28 -8.90 -30.67
N GLU A 120 45.02 -10.21 -30.65
CA GLU A 120 45.38 -11.13 -29.58
C GLU A 120 46.91 -11.23 -29.54
N GLU A 121 47.51 -10.88 -28.40
CA GLU A 121 48.83 -11.38 -28.02
C GLU A 121 48.61 -12.60 -27.12
N GLU A 122 49.27 -13.70 -27.50
CA GLU A 122 49.24 -15.01 -26.87
C GLU A 122 49.60 -14.92 -25.38
N LYS A 123 48.70 -15.41 -24.51
CA LYS A 123 49.09 -15.96 -23.21
C LYS A 123 48.43 -17.31 -23.01
N GLU A 124 49.30 -18.24 -22.65
CA GLU A 124 49.10 -19.66 -22.46
C GLU A 124 48.05 -19.96 -21.38
N GLY A 125 47.43 -21.13 -21.52
CA GLY A 125 46.24 -21.51 -20.76
C GLY A 125 46.43 -21.57 -19.25
N GLU A 126 45.38 -21.14 -18.55
CA GLU A 126 45.08 -21.53 -17.18
C GLU A 126 43.62 -21.99 -17.16
N GLU A 127 43.39 -23.06 -16.40
CA GLU A 127 42.14 -23.81 -16.30
C GLU A 127 40.99 -22.90 -15.80
N GLU A 128 39.85 -22.87 -16.49
CA GLU A 128 38.62 -22.25 -15.96
C GLU A 128 38.10 -23.09 -14.79
N GLU A 129 38.43 -22.67 -13.56
CA GLU A 129 37.68 -23.07 -12.37
C GLU A 129 36.28 -22.44 -12.42
N ASP A 130 35.25 -23.26 -12.19
CA ASP A 130 33.84 -22.84 -12.01
C ASP A 130 33.73 -21.88 -10.81
N GLU A 131 33.94 -20.57 -11.03
CA GLU A 131 33.77 -19.56 -9.98
C GLU A 131 32.28 -19.42 -9.62
N SER A 132 31.90 -19.94 -8.45
CA SER A 132 30.61 -19.65 -7.82
C SER A 132 30.40 -18.13 -7.72
N PRO A 133 29.18 -17.60 -7.96
CA PRO A 133 28.96 -16.17 -7.98
C PRO A 133 29.28 -15.55 -6.61
N THR A 134 30.19 -14.58 -6.61
CA THR A 134 30.65 -13.90 -5.39
C THR A 134 30.14 -12.46 -5.35
N LEU A 135 29.79 -12.00 -4.15
CA LEU A 135 29.41 -10.61 -3.89
C LEU A 135 30.63 -9.85 -3.39
N GLU A 136 31.08 -8.87 -4.15
CA GLU A 136 32.11 -7.92 -3.75
C GLU A 136 31.47 -6.58 -3.40
N VAL A 137 31.70 -6.07 -2.19
CA VAL A 137 31.23 -4.74 -1.79
C VAL A 137 32.20 -3.70 -2.37
N LEU A 138 31.75 -2.92 -3.35
CA LEU A 138 32.55 -1.89 -3.99
C LEU A 138 32.61 -0.60 -3.16
N GLN A 139 31.49 -0.24 -2.54
CA GLN A 139 31.36 0.98 -1.76
C GLN A 139 30.37 0.76 -0.62
N THR A 140 30.69 1.27 0.56
CA THR A 140 29.77 1.33 1.70
C THR A 140 29.65 2.78 2.12
N GLU A 141 28.44 3.30 2.11
CA GLU A 141 28.11 4.58 2.70
C GLU A 141 27.21 4.36 3.92
N GLU A 142 27.66 4.84 5.07
CA GLU A 142 26.81 4.93 6.26
C GLU A 142 26.43 6.40 6.45
N ARG A 143 25.13 6.65 6.59
CA ARG A 143 24.57 7.99 6.78
C ARG A 143 23.66 7.89 7.99
N GLU A 144 23.89 8.72 8.98
CA GLU A 144 22.92 8.86 10.06
C GLU A 144 21.73 9.69 9.56
N ILE A 145 20.56 9.07 9.39
CA ILE A 145 19.33 9.80 9.09
C ILE A 145 18.80 10.35 10.42
N LYS A 146 19.32 11.52 10.78
CA LYS A 146 18.89 12.30 11.95
C LYS A 146 17.36 12.50 11.99
N ARG A 147 16.72 12.61 10.82
CA ARG A 147 15.26 12.69 10.62
C ARG A 147 14.44 11.59 11.30
N PHE A 148 15.02 10.40 11.51
CA PHE A 148 14.34 9.28 12.20
C PHE A 148 15.12 8.75 13.41
N LYS A 149 16.22 9.41 13.82
CA LYS A 149 17.21 8.86 14.76
C LYS A 149 17.60 7.43 14.37
N THR A 150 17.96 7.25 13.11
CA THR A 150 18.27 5.93 12.58
C THR A 150 19.49 5.94 11.68
N LYS A 151 20.08 4.76 11.52
CA LYS A 151 21.19 4.51 10.60
C LYS A 151 20.64 4.09 9.25
N PHE A 152 21.07 4.80 8.22
CA PHE A 152 20.93 4.41 6.83
C PHE A 152 22.26 3.89 6.36
N ARG A 153 22.26 2.66 5.89
CA ARG A 153 23.44 2.06 5.33
C ARG A 153 23.15 1.70 3.89
N GLU A 154 24.01 2.15 3.01
CA GLU A 154 23.92 1.94 1.58
C GLU A 154 25.19 1.22 1.14
N GLU A 155 25.05 0.10 0.45
CA GLU A 155 26.17 -0.65 -0.08
C GLU A 155 25.97 -0.82 -1.59
N ILE A 156 26.97 -0.37 -2.36
CA ILE A 156 27.09 -0.70 -3.78
C ILE A 156 27.92 -1.97 -3.86
N MET A 157 27.31 -3.01 -4.40
CA MET A 157 27.85 -4.36 -4.51
C MET A 157 27.99 -4.76 -5.97
N LEU A 158 29.08 -5.41 -6.31
CA LEU A 158 29.30 -6.08 -7.57
C LEU A 158 29.07 -7.58 -7.37
N VAL A 159 28.21 -8.16 -8.21
CA VAL A 159 28.03 -9.60 -8.32
C VAL A 159 28.99 -10.10 -9.41
N LYS A 160 30.08 -10.75 -9.00
CA LYS A 160 31.06 -11.41 -9.87
C LYS A 160 30.62 -12.86 -10.15
N GLY A 161 31.06 -13.43 -11.28
CA GLY A 161 30.75 -14.82 -11.65
C GLY A 161 29.37 -15.04 -12.28
N LEU A 162 28.63 -13.97 -12.61
CA LEU A 162 27.45 -14.05 -13.46
C LEU A 162 27.89 -14.17 -14.93
N GLY A 163 28.08 -15.41 -15.41
CA GLY A 163 28.11 -15.66 -16.85
C GLY A 163 26.76 -15.28 -17.50
N ASN A 164 26.60 -15.53 -18.82
CA ASN A 164 25.34 -15.31 -19.55
C ASN A 164 24.14 -16.16 -19.05
N THR A 165 24.26 -16.84 -17.91
CA THR A 165 23.24 -17.66 -17.25
C THR A 165 23.08 -17.24 -15.78
N LEU A 166 21.83 -17.02 -15.35
CA LEU A 166 21.50 -16.69 -13.96
C LEU A 166 21.79 -17.88 -13.02
N PRO A 167 22.36 -17.65 -11.82
CA PRO A 167 22.57 -18.69 -10.81
C PRO A 167 21.25 -19.21 -10.24
N SER A 168 21.31 -20.35 -9.55
CA SER A 168 20.15 -20.95 -8.91
C SER A 168 19.56 -20.04 -7.82
N GLU A 169 18.24 -20.18 -7.60
CA GLU A 169 17.50 -19.39 -6.60
C GLU A 169 18.09 -19.53 -5.19
N GLU A 170 18.57 -20.71 -4.84
CA GLU A 170 19.19 -21.01 -3.53
C GLU A 170 20.50 -20.24 -3.31
N VAL A 171 21.31 -20.07 -4.36
CA VAL A 171 22.58 -19.32 -4.27
C VAL A 171 22.30 -17.83 -4.11
N MET A 172 21.33 -17.30 -4.87
CA MET A 172 20.92 -15.90 -4.72
C MET A 172 20.27 -15.63 -3.35
N GLU A 173 19.56 -16.60 -2.79
CA GLU A 173 18.94 -16.52 -1.47
C GLU A 173 20.01 -16.38 -0.39
N GLY A 174 21.03 -17.24 -0.43
CA GLY A 174 22.18 -17.18 0.48
C GLY A 174 22.99 -15.89 0.36
N LEU A 175 23.14 -15.37 -0.86
CA LEU A 175 23.82 -14.09 -1.11
C LEU A 175 23.08 -12.92 -0.44
N PHE A 176 21.76 -12.80 -0.62
CA PHE A 176 20.97 -11.75 0.03
C PHE A 176 20.85 -11.93 1.55
N ASP A 177 20.79 -13.16 2.06
CA ASP A 177 20.80 -13.43 3.50
C ASP A 177 22.11 -12.95 4.13
N THR A 178 23.24 -13.22 3.48
CA THR A 178 24.56 -12.77 3.95
C THR A 178 24.64 -11.25 4.00
N VAL A 179 24.15 -10.57 2.97
CA VAL A 179 24.10 -9.10 2.93
C VAL A 179 23.18 -8.53 3.99
N LEU A 180 21.97 -9.08 4.15
CA LEU A 180 21.01 -8.64 5.17
C LEU A 180 21.53 -8.82 6.59
N GLN A 181 22.22 -9.94 6.86
CA GLN A 181 22.82 -10.22 8.15
C GLN A 181 23.92 -9.21 8.46
N ARG A 182 24.82 -8.94 7.50
CA ARG A 182 25.86 -7.92 7.61
C ARG A 182 25.28 -6.53 7.85
N GLN A 183 24.23 -6.16 7.12
CA GLN A 183 23.53 -4.87 7.28
C GLN A 183 22.88 -4.76 8.66
N ARG A 184 22.28 -5.84 9.15
CA ARG A 184 21.65 -5.93 10.47
C ARG A 184 22.66 -5.76 11.60
N GLU A 185 23.81 -6.44 11.51
CA GLU A 185 24.89 -6.36 12.50
C GLU A 185 25.50 -4.96 12.52
N ALA A 186 25.72 -4.36 11.35
CA ALA A 186 26.28 -3.03 11.22
C ALA A 186 25.45 -1.92 11.91
N VAL A 187 24.13 -2.05 11.90
CA VAL A 187 23.21 -1.05 12.48
C VAL A 187 22.63 -1.47 13.82
N ASP A 188 23.10 -2.58 14.42
CA ASP A 188 22.61 -3.17 15.67
C ASP A 188 21.07 -3.37 15.70
N ALA A 189 20.52 -3.90 14.59
CA ALA A 189 19.07 -4.07 14.44
C ALA A 189 18.52 -5.29 15.19
N LYS A 190 17.55 -5.07 16.08
CA LYS A 190 16.85 -6.11 16.84
C LYS A 190 15.79 -6.79 15.97
N ASP A 191 15.40 -8.03 16.32
CA ASP A 191 14.42 -8.82 15.58
C ASP A 191 13.06 -8.12 15.42
N ASP A 192 12.68 -7.34 16.43
CA ASP A 192 11.43 -6.60 16.46
C ASP A 192 11.49 -5.21 15.83
N ASP A 193 12.69 -4.71 15.52
CA ASP A 193 12.86 -3.43 14.83
C ASP A 193 12.26 -3.48 13.42
N ARG A 194 11.98 -2.32 12.86
CA ARG A 194 11.46 -2.22 11.51
C ARG A 194 12.57 -1.86 10.54
N VAL A 195 12.47 -2.35 9.32
CA VAL A 195 13.46 -2.10 8.27
C VAL A 195 12.74 -1.82 6.96
N ILE A 196 13.32 -0.93 6.17
CA ILE A 196 12.99 -0.70 4.78
C ILE A 196 14.24 -1.07 3.99
N VAL A 197 14.07 -1.90 2.97
CA VAL A 197 15.15 -2.24 2.05
C VAL A 197 14.78 -1.77 0.67
N GLU A 198 15.71 -1.06 0.06
CA GLU A 198 15.61 -0.57 -1.31
C GLU A 198 16.80 -1.13 -2.09
N ILE A 199 16.56 -1.67 -3.28
CA ILE A 199 17.62 -2.19 -4.15
C ILE A 199 17.46 -1.54 -5.51
N GLU A 200 18.50 -0.91 -6.04
CA GLU A 200 18.50 -0.26 -7.35
C GLU A 200 19.70 -0.71 -8.19
N ASN A 201 19.60 -0.50 -9.51
CA ASN A 201 20.75 -0.71 -10.39
C ASN A 201 21.75 0.43 -10.14
N GLY A 202 23.02 0.11 -9.94
CA GLY A 202 24.07 1.10 -9.67
C GLY A 202 24.26 2.18 -10.75
N GLU A 203 23.79 1.94 -11.98
CA GLU A 203 23.94 2.85 -13.12
C GLU A 203 22.63 3.54 -13.57
N SER A 204 21.47 3.13 -13.06
CA SER A 204 20.16 3.73 -13.39
C SER A 204 19.22 3.77 -12.17
N ALA A 205 18.76 4.99 -11.83
CA ALA A 205 17.84 5.24 -10.71
C ALA A 205 16.34 5.04 -11.07
N ASP A 206 16.04 4.58 -12.28
CA ASP A 206 14.66 4.43 -12.75
C ASP A 206 14.06 3.10 -12.24
N ASN A 207 13.20 3.20 -11.21
CA ASN A 207 12.41 2.13 -10.56
C ASN A 207 13.19 1.21 -9.59
N PRO A 208 13.52 1.67 -8.38
CA PRO A 208 14.12 0.83 -7.34
C PRO A 208 13.15 -0.24 -6.81
N LEU A 209 13.68 -1.41 -6.46
CA LEU A 209 12.97 -2.46 -5.72
C LEU A 209 12.78 -2.02 -4.29
N TRP A 210 11.52 -1.80 -3.90
CA TRP A 210 11.20 -1.36 -2.54
C TRP A 210 10.51 -2.43 -1.70
N LEU A 211 11.07 -2.72 -0.53
CA LEU A 211 10.46 -3.54 0.51
C LEU A 211 9.88 -2.62 1.60
N SER A 212 8.55 -2.61 1.67
CA SER A 212 7.80 -1.83 2.67
C SER A 212 8.23 -2.13 4.09
N LEU A 213 8.06 -1.18 5.01
CA LEU A 213 8.37 -1.30 6.43
C LEU A 213 7.94 -2.66 7.04
N ARG A 214 8.91 -3.53 7.35
CA ARG A 214 8.66 -4.85 7.97
C ARG A 214 9.56 -5.08 9.17
N LYS A 215 9.27 -6.11 9.97
CA LYS A 215 10.19 -6.53 11.03
C LYS A 215 11.52 -7.01 10.44
N THR A 216 12.62 -6.74 11.11
CA THR A 216 13.94 -7.30 10.79
C THR A 216 13.87 -8.83 10.70
N SER A 217 13.23 -9.48 11.68
CA SER A 217 13.00 -10.93 11.73
C SER A 217 12.16 -11.50 10.58
N GLN A 218 11.44 -10.65 9.84
CA GLN A 218 10.63 -11.08 8.72
C GLN A 218 11.37 -10.98 7.39
N LEU A 219 12.56 -10.37 7.36
CA LEU A 219 13.31 -10.07 6.15
C LEU A 219 14.47 -11.07 5.98
N ASN A 220 14.45 -11.81 4.88
CA ASN A 220 15.47 -12.76 4.47
C ASN A 220 15.63 -12.72 2.93
N GLY A 221 16.64 -13.41 2.42
CA GLY A 221 16.98 -13.53 1.02
C GLY A 221 15.80 -14.04 0.20
N ARG A 222 15.03 -15.00 0.72
CA ARG A 222 13.81 -15.50 0.07
C ARG A 222 12.80 -14.39 -0.18
N VAL A 223 12.55 -13.52 0.80
CA VAL A 223 11.56 -12.45 0.62
C VAL A 223 12.07 -11.35 -0.30
N ILE A 224 13.38 -11.10 -0.31
CA ILE A 224 14.00 -10.22 -1.30
C ILE A 224 13.81 -10.81 -2.70
N LEU A 225 14.13 -12.09 -2.89
CA LEU A 225 13.97 -12.82 -4.15
C LEU A 225 12.52 -12.93 -4.60
N ASP A 226 11.59 -13.23 -3.71
CA ASP A 226 10.16 -13.26 -4.00
C ASP A 226 9.64 -11.89 -4.46
N LYS A 227 10.31 -10.80 -4.07
CA LYS A 227 9.96 -9.46 -4.51
C LYS A 227 10.75 -9.02 -5.75
N LEU A 228 12.01 -9.40 -5.85
CA LEU A 228 12.87 -9.19 -7.02
C LEU A 228 12.31 -9.94 -8.22
N SER A 229 11.92 -11.20 -8.05
CA SER A 229 11.21 -11.97 -9.06
C SER A 229 9.93 -11.27 -9.52
N ARG A 230 9.22 -10.53 -8.64
CA ARG A 230 8.04 -9.74 -9.02
C ARG A 230 8.36 -8.41 -9.72
N ILE A 231 9.55 -7.83 -9.53
CA ILE A 231 9.94 -6.51 -10.08
C ILE A 231 10.83 -6.63 -11.32
N LEU A 232 11.73 -7.62 -11.39
CA LEU A 232 12.46 -8.02 -12.60
C LEU A 232 11.49 -8.34 -13.76
N ASN A 233 10.25 -8.68 -13.43
CA ASN A 233 9.14 -8.82 -14.37
C ASN A 233 8.69 -7.51 -15.05
N SER A 234 9.16 -6.35 -14.61
CA SER A 234 8.79 -5.02 -15.12
C SER A 234 9.97 -4.16 -15.62
N ASN A 235 11.22 -4.55 -15.34
CA ASN A 235 12.41 -3.75 -15.68
C ASN A 235 13.55 -4.70 -16.11
N GLN A 236 13.65 -4.99 -17.41
CA GLN A 236 14.61 -5.97 -17.95
C GLN A 236 16.09 -5.57 -17.79
N THR A 237 16.37 -4.34 -17.36
CA THR A 237 17.72 -3.78 -17.21
C THR A 237 18.27 -3.79 -15.78
N PHE A 238 17.56 -4.37 -14.80
CA PHE A 238 17.92 -4.21 -13.38
C PHE A 238 19.27 -4.83 -12.96
N MET A 239 19.77 -5.86 -13.67
CA MET A 239 21.07 -6.52 -13.37
C MET A 239 22.09 -6.41 -14.51
N VAL A 240 21.92 -5.46 -15.44
CA VAL A 240 22.92 -5.21 -16.49
C VAL A 240 24.19 -4.70 -15.80
N ASP A 241 25.31 -5.40 -16.01
CA ASP A 241 26.65 -5.13 -15.48
C ASP A 241 26.92 -5.46 -13.99
N GLY A 242 26.03 -6.24 -13.35
CA GLY A 242 26.32 -6.89 -12.05
C GLY A 242 26.43 -5.95 -10.84
N LYS A 243 26.25 -4.63 -11.00
CA LYS A 243 26.29 -3.66 -9.89
C LYS A 243 24.90 -3.41 -9.31
N LEU A 244 24.72 -3.77 -8.05
CA LEU A 244 23.50 -3.52 -7.27
C LEU A 244 23.79 -2.54 -6.14
N LYS A 245 22.90 -1.56 -5.99
CA LYS A 245 22.96 -0.61 -4.89
C LYS A 245 21.84 -0.95 -3.90
N LEU A 246 22.20 -1.43 -2.72
CA LEU A 246 21.25 -1.80 -1.66
C LEU A 246 21.28 -0.74 -0.57
N SER A 247 20.11 -0.18 -0.29
CA SER A 247 19.88 0.71 0.84
C SER A 247 19.09 0.02 1.93
N TYR A 248 19.62 0.06 3.14
CA TYR A 248 19.04 -0.51 4.35
C TYR A 248 18.73 0.63 5.33
N ILE A 249 17.45 0.94 5.49
CA ILE A 249 16.96 1.91 6.46
C ILE A 249 16.44 1.12 7.67
N HIS A 250 17.22 1.08 8.74
CA HIS A 250 16.75 0.59 10.04
C HIS A 250 15.77 1.59 10.64
N ILE A 251 14.82 1.15 11.45
CA ILE A 251 13.90 1.97 12.24
C ILE A 251 13.68 1.22 13.56
N PRO A 252 14.27 1.68 14.67
CA PRO A 252 14.07 1.07 15.97
C PRO A 252 12.58 1.00 16.31
N SER A 253 12.08 -0.18 16.69
CA SER A 253 10.67 -0.32 17.04
C SER A 253 10.43 0.20 18.46
N PRO A 254 9.59 1.22 18.67
CA PRO A 254 9.10 1.51 20.01
C PRO A 254 8.22 0.34 20.48
N LYS A 255 8.53 -0.23 21.65
CA LYS A 255 7.74 -1.32 22.25
C LYS A 255 6.27 -0.87 22.39
N PRO A 256 5.30 -1.53 21.73
CA PRO A 256 3.90 -1.16 21.85
C PRO A 256 3.24 -1.88 23.03
N GLY A 257 2.52 -1.12 23.86
CA GLY A 257 1.58 -1.64 24.86
C GLY A 257 0.16 -1.08 24.63
N GLY A 258 -0.79 -1.97 24.32
CA GLY A 258 -2.20 -1.84 24.72
C GLY A 258 -3.15 -0.96 23.89
N ARG A 259 -4.38 -1.46 23.72
CA ARG A 259 -5.56 -0.80 23.12
C ARG A 259 -6.06 0.39 23.95
N ARG A 260 -6.90 1.21 23.29
CA ARG A 260 -7.54 2.47 23.76
C ARG A 260 -7.82 2.54 25.26
N ILE A 261 -7.27 3.56 25.89
CA ILE A 261 -7.57 4.02 27.25
C ILE A 261 -8.02 5.48 27.13
N ASN A 262 -8.84 5.96 28.07
CA ASN A 262 -9.22 7.36 28.23
C ASN A 262 -8.02 8.24 28.67
N ARG A 263 -6.94 8.22 27.90
CA ARG A 263 -5.79 9.10 28.09
C ARG A 263 -6.10 10.48 27.50
N ILE A 264 -5.59 11.52 28.15
CA ILE A 264 -5.53 12.85 27.55
C ILE A 264 -4.54 12.73 26.38
N GLU A 265 -5.05 12.86 25.16
CA GLU A 265 -4.23 12.77 23.94
C GLU A 265 -3.14 13.87 23.97
N ASN A 266 -1.89 13.52 23.64
CA ASN A 266 -0.73 14.41 23.49
C ASN A 266 -0.10 15.05 24.77
N GLU A 267 -0.51 14.63 25.98
CA GLU A 267 0.12 15.00 27.28
C GLU A 267 1.58 14.50 27.39
N THR A 268 2.51 15.22 28.04
CA THR A 268 3.89 14.71 28.29
C THR A 268 3.93 13.73 29.47
N THR A 269 5.02 12.95 29.63
CA THR A 269 5.21 12.10 30.82
C THR A 269 5.31 12.94 32.08
N GLU A 270 5.93 14.12 32.01
CA GLU A 270 6.07 15.07 33.11
C GLU A 270 4.72 15.68 33.51
N GLN A 271 3.92 16.19 32.57
CA GLN A 271 2.57 16.70 32.84
C GLN A 271 1.67 15.62 33.44
N TRP A 272 1.77 14.39 32.92
CA TRP A 272 1.09 13.24 33.51
C TRP A 272 1.57 12.98 34.94
N LEU A 273 2.89 13.00 35.17
CA LEU A 273 3.50 12.76 36.48
C LEU A 273 3.04 13.81 37.49
N THR A 274 3.13 15.10 37.18
CA THR A 274 2.62 16.20 38.02
C THR A 274 1.15 15.98 38.37
N ARG A 275 0.30 15.72 37.37
CA ARG A 275 -1.13 15.45 37.58
C ARG A 275 -1.37 14.22 38.46
N LYS A 276 -0.56 13.17 38.36
CA LYS A 276 -0.69 11.94 39.15
C LYS A 276 -0.10 12.08 40.55
N ILE A 277 0.89 12.96 40.75
CA ILE A 277 1.41 13.40 42.05
C ILE A 277 0.34 14.23 42.78
N ASP A 278 -0.27 15.21 42.10
CA ASP A 278 -1.36 16.03 42.65
C ASP A 278 -2.55 15.18 43.11
N LYS A 279 -2.89 14.15 42.31
CA LYS A 279 -3.92 13.16 42.63
C LYS A 279 -3.49 12.11 43.66
N LYS A 280 -2.26 12.21 44.21
CA LYS A 280 -1.70 11.31 45.23
C LYS A 280 -1.62 9.84 44.80
N SER A 281 -1.61 9.59 43.50
CA SER A 281 -1.49 8.25 42.90
C SER A 281 -0.04 7.79 42.73
N ILE A 282 0.87 8.75 42.54
CA ILE A 282 2.32 8.57 42.51
C ILE A 282 2.91 9.44 43.60
N PHE A 283 3.95 8.94 44.26
CA PHE A 283 4.77 9.69 45.20
C PHE A 283 6.18 9.81 44.62
N SER A 284 6.66 11.04 44.45
CA SER A 284 8.06 11.29 44.13
C SER A 284 8.75 11.82 45.39
N PRO A 285 9.87 11.23 45.83
CA PRO A 285 10.66 11.80 46.91
C PRO A 285 11.25 13.14 46.46
N ASP A 286 11.19 14.13 47.33
CA ASP A 286 11.87 15.43 47.17
C ASP A 286 13.16 15.36 47.99
N ASN A 287 14.20 14.80 47.37
CA ASN A 287 15.47 14.48 48.01
C ASN A 287 16.64 14.99 47.16
N THR A 288 17.65 15.55 47.83
CA THR A 288 18.91 16.01 47.21
C THR A 288 20.01 14.95 47.24
N ASP A 289 19.71 13.76 47.77
CA ASP A 289 20.62 12.61 47.84
C ASP A 289 20.34 11.59 46.71
N ASN A 290 21.25 10.64 46.50
CA ASN A 290 21.11 9.64 45.43
C ASN A 290 20.18 8.45 45.79
N MET A 291 19.36 8.59 46.85
CA MET A 291 18.55 7.51 47.42
C MET A 291 17.07 7.51 46.98
N CYS A 292 16.75 8.10 45.83
CA CYS A 292 15.35 8.18 45.37
C CYS A 292 14.71 6.79 45.16
N LEU A 293 15.50 5.78 44.76
CA LEU A 293 15.07 4.38 44.62
C LEU A 293 14.68 3.77 45.97
N THR A 294 15.60 3.78 46.94
CA THR A 294 15.41 3.14 48.25
C THR A 294 14.36 3.87 49.08
N ARG A 295 14.26 5.20 48.98
CA ARG A 295 13.16 5.99 49.56
C ARG A 295 11.80 5.62 48.95
N SER A 296 11.73 5.47 47.62
CA SER A 296 10.50 5.06 46.94
C SER A 296 10.06 3.64 47.31
N VAL A 297 11.00 2.70 47.43
CA VAL A 297 10.74 1.33 47.89
C VAL A 297 10.27 1.33 49.36
N ALA A 298 10.93 2.06 50.25
CA ALA A 298 10.52 2.17 51.65
C ALA A 298 9.09 2.72 51.80
N ILE A 299 8.74 3.75 51.02
CA ILE A 299 7.39 4.32 50.97
C ILE A 299 6.37 3.29 50.48
N ALA A 300 6.69 2.53 49.43
CA ALA A 300 5.80 1.51 48.90
C ALA A 300 5.60 0.35 49.90
N ILE A 301 6.65 -0.11 50.58
CA ILE A 301 6.56 -1.13 51.64
C ILE A 301 5.67 -0.64 52.79
N ALA A 302 5.91 0.59 53.28
CA ALA A 302 5.15 1.18 54.38
C ALA A 302 3.64 1.24 54.09
N ARG A 303 3.25 1.43 52.82
CA ARG A 303 1.84 1.45 52.40
C ARG A 303 1.11 0.12 52.63
N HIS A 304 1.82 -1.01 52.60
CA HIS A 304 1.24 -2.34 52.79
C HIS A 304 1.08 -2.75 54.25
N GLY A 305 1.75 -2.07 55.19
CA GLY A 305 1.79 -2.45 56.62
C GLY A 305 1.34 -1.37 57.61
N MET A 306 1.28 -0.09 57.22
CA MET A 306 0.97 1.01 58.14
C MET A 306 -0.47 1.52 58.01
N ASN A 307 -1.03 1.99 59.14
CA ASN A 307 -2.31 2.72 59.13
C ASN A 307 -2.18 4.09 58.43
N ARG A 308 -3.31 4.66 58.01
CA ARG A 308 -3.35 5.89 57.18
C ARG A 308 -2.67 7.11 57.84
N LYS A 309 -2.77 7.25 59.17
CA LYS A 309 -2.16 8.38 59.91
C LYS A 309 -0.63 8.25 59.98
N ALA A 310 -0.13 7.05 60.29
CA ALA A 310 1.30 6.74 60.30
C ALA A 310 1.91 6.88 58.90
N PHE A 311 1.24 6.36 57.87
CA PHE A 311 1.68 6.49 56.48
C PHE A 311 1.74 7.95 56.01
N SER A 312 0.81 8.79 56.46
CA SER A 312 0.83 10.22 56.11
C SER A 312 2.03 10.95 56.73
N ARG A 313 2.41 10.60 57.97
CA ARG A 313 3.63 11.11 58.62
C ARG A 313 4.89 10.61 57.92
N PHE A 314 4.91 9.35 57.51
CA PHE A 314 6.05 8.72 56.82
C PHE A 314 6.37 9.42 55.48
N LYS A 315 5.37 9.98 54.79
CA LYS A 315 5.58 10.74 53.54
C LYS A 315 6.16 12.14 53.73
N VAL A 316 6.28 12.65 54.96
CA VAL A 316 6.80 13.99 55.22
C VAL A 316 8.32 13.93 55.40
N ALA A 317 9.06 14.61 54.50
CA ALA A 317 10.52 14.57 54.48
C ALA A 317 11.17 15.04 55.79
N THR A 318 10.59 16.04 56.47
CA THR A 318 11.12 16.62 57.73
C THR A 318 11.12 15.65 58.91
N THR A 319 10.46 14.49 58.81
CA THR A 319 10.41 13.50 59.88
C THR A 319 11.62 12.56 59.89
N GLY A 320 12.49 12.58 58.87
CA GLY A 320 13.67 11.71 58.76
C GLY A 320 13.39 10.22 58.53
N LEU A 321 12.14 9.77 58.73
CA LEU A 321 11.74 8.35 58.65
C LEU A 321 11.97 7.71 57.27
N GLN A 322 11.86 8.48 56.19
CA GLN A 322 12.14 7.98 54.84
C GLN A 322 13.62 7.67 54.67
N GLN A 323 14.48 8.56 55.17
CA GLN A 323 15.93 8.44 55.07
C GLN A 323 16.45 7.27 55.91
N GLU A 324 15.96 7.14 57.15
CA GLU A 324 16.36 6.05 58.04
C GLU A 324 16.03 4.67 57.44
N ASN A 325 14.83 4.51 56.88
CA ASN A 325 14.43 3.23 56.27
C ASN A 325 15.10 2.99 54.91
N ALA A 326 15.37 4.05 54.15
CA ALA A 326 16.15 3.94 52.91
C ALA A 326 17.59 3.47 53.19
N LEU A 327 18.24 3.98 54.23
CA LEU A 327 19.59 3.55 54.63
C LEU A 327 19.63 2.07 55.06
N LYS A 328 18.62 1.60 55.81
CA LYS A 328 18.49 0.17 56.15
C LYS A 328 18.35 -0.73 54.92
N LEU A 329 17.60 -0.27 53.91
CA LEU A 329 17.48 -0.99 52.65
C LEU A 329 18.80 -0.99 51.86
N CYS A 330 19.54 0.11 51.86
CA CYS A 330 20.87 0.19 51.25
C CYS A 330 21.85 -0.79 51.91
N GLU A 331 21.88 -0.84 53.26
CA GLU A 331 22.74 -1.74 54.02
C GLU A 331 22.43 -3.21 53.73
N ASN A 332 21.15 -3.59 53.76
CA ASN A 332 20.71 -4.98 53.53
C ASN A 332 20.92 -5.45 52.08
N ALA A 333 20.90 -4.52 51.10
CA ALA A 333 21.07 -4.83 49.68
C ALA A 333 22.49 -4.56 49.16
N HIS A 334 23.42 -4.14 50.03
CA HIS A 334 24.77 -3.72 49.68
C HIS A 334 24.81 -2.63 48.58
N ILE A 335 23.96 -1.62 48.71
CA ILE A 335 23.89 -0.46 47.80
C ILE A 335 24.59 0.73 48.44
N ASP A 336 25.48 1.38 47.69
CA ASP A 336 26.14 2.61 48.13
C ASP A 336 25.15 3.81 48.04
N PRO A 337 24.78 4.44 49.16
CA PRO A 337 23.84 5.57 49.18
C PRO A 337 24.40 6.85 48.53
N THR A 338 25.70 6.91 48.25
CA THR A 338 26.36 8.06 47.62
C THR A 338 26.35 8.01 46.10
N GLN A 339 26.05 6.86 45.49
CA GLN A 339 26.03 6.65 44.05
C GLN A 339 24.60 6.67 43.50
N PRO A 340 24.37 7.19 42.27
CA PRO A 340 23.07 7.13 41.62
C PRO A 340 22.65 5.67 41.37
N CYS A 341 21.41 5.34 41.70
CA CYS A 341 20.87 3.99 41.54
C CYS A 341 20.33 3.75 40.12
N GLY A 342 20.66 2.61 39.52
CA GLY A 342 20.13 2.15 38.24
C GLY A 342 19.26 0.88 38.36
N ILE A 343 19.08 0.17 37.25
CA ILE A 343 18.34 -1.11 37.24
C ILE A 343 19.11 -2.22 37.97
N ASP A 344 20.44 -2.19 37.98
CA ASP A 344 21.25 -3.19 38.69
C ASP A 344 21.02 -3.11 40.21
N GLU A 345 20.87 -1.91 40.76
CA GLU A 345 20.48 -1.69 42.16
C GLU A 345 19.05 -2.16 42.44
N VAL A 346 18.14 -2.10 41.46
CA VAL A 346 16.79 -2.69 41.58
C VAL A 346 16.87 -4.22 41.68
N VAL A 347 17.80 -4.86 40.97
CA VAL A 347 18.02 -6.32 41.07
C VAL A 347 18.52 -6.67 42.48
N LYS A 348 19.55 -5.97 42.97
CA LYS A 348 20.09 -6.16 44.33
C LYS A 348 19.00 -5.97 45.42
N LEU A 349 18.13 -4.98 45.25
CA LEU A 349 16.98 -4.77 46.16
C LEU A 349 15.93 -5.87 46.04
N GLN A 350 15.68 -6.40 44.84
CA GLN A 350 14.74 -7.50 44.68
C GLN A 350 15.23 -8.76 45.41
N ASP A 351 16.54 -9.04 45.37
CA ASP A 351 17.12 -10.22 46.01
C ASP A 351 17.09 -10.12 47.55
N SER A 352 17.17 -8.90 48.10
CA SER A 352 17.06 -8.66 49.55
C SER A 352 15.61 -8.55 50.08
N LEU A 353 14.59 -8.60 49.21
CA LEU A 353 13.17 -8.47 49.57
C LEU A 353 12.38 -9.77 49.29
N PRO A 354 12.33 -10.72 50.25
CA PRO A 354 11.67 -12.01 50.04
C PRO A 354 10.14 -11.94 49.96
N ASP A 355 9.53 -10.93 50.59
CA ASP A 355 8.06 -10.76 50.66
C ASP A 355 7.48 -9.85 49.56
N PHE A 356 8.34 -9.18 48.80
CA PHE A 356 7.94 -8.17 47.82
C PHE A 356 8.51 -8.44 46.44
N ARG A 357 7.78 -8.01 45.41
CA ARG A 357 8.18 -8.09 44.01
C ARG A 357 8.24 -6.70 43.40
N LEU A 358 9.42 -6.26 43.00
CA LEU A 358 9.63 -4.97 42.35
C LEU A 358 9.23 -5.03 40.88
N CYS A 359 8.45 -4.03 40.45
CA CYS A 359 8.01 -3.82 39.08
C CYS A 359 8.31 -2.37 38.66
N VAL A 360 9.22 -2.17 37.71
CA VAL A 360 9.66 -0.83 37.28
C VAL A 360 9.02 -0.47 35.94
N PHE A 361 8.49 0.74 35.84
CA PHE A 361 7.86 1.33 34.67
C PHE A 361 8.61 2.57 34.23
N THR A 362 8.64 2.88 32.93
CA THR A 362 9.38 4.06 32.41
C THR A 362 8.49 5.20 31.95
N ASP A 363 7.20 4.93 31.74
CA ASP A 363 6.28 5.92 31.20
C ASP A 363 4.82 5.69 31.61
N LYS A 364 3.96 6.65 31.21
CA LYS A 364 2.51 6.60 31.39
C LYS A 364 1.82 5.49 30.60
N ASN A 365 2.54 4.77 29.73
CA ASN A 365 1.98 3.68 28.92
C ASN A 365 1.88 2.35 29.67
N ALA A 366 2.36 2.30 30.92
CA ALA A 366 2.51 1.08 31.70
C ALA A 366 3.51 0.09 31.07
N ALA A 367 4.52 0.61 30.37
CA ALA A 367 5.63 -0.18 29.87
C ALA A 367 6.55 -0.59 31.03
N CYS A 368 6.46 -1.86 31.44
CA CYS A 368 7.27 -2.41 32.52
C CYS A 368 8.63 -2.88 31.97
N VAL A 369 9.72 -2.31 32.48
CA VAL A 369 11.10 -2.59 32.04
C VAL A 369 11.82 -3.59 32.92
N TYR A 370 11.41 -3.74 34.19
CA TYR A 370 11.93 -4.74 35.10
C TYR A 370 10.79 -5.38 35.88
N LYS A 371 10.80 -6.72 35.97
CA LYS A 371 9.84 -7.53 36.73
C LYS A 371 10.62 -8.55 37.53
N GLY A 372 10.57 -8.47 38.86
CA GLY A 372 11.10 -9.51 39.72
C GLY A 372 10.40 -10.87 39.52
N PRO A 373 10.93 -11.96 40.08
CA PRO A 373 10.33 -13.29 39.99
C PRO A 373 8.97 -13.33 40.71
N TYR A 374 8.00 -14.01 40.10
CA TYR A 374 6.67 -14.19 40.69
C TYR A 374 6.64 -15.40 41.62
N VAL A 375 6.18 -15.18 42.86
CA VAL A 375 5.89 -16.23 43.84
C VAL A 375 4.55 -15.87 44.49
N ALA A 376 3.65 -16.85 44.62
CA ALA A 376 2.36 -16.64 45.24
C ALA A 376 2.54 -16.14 46.69
N GLY A 377 1.84 -15.05 47.05
CA GLY A 377 1.96 -14.40 48.36
C GLY A 377 2.91 -13.19 48.42
N ARG A 378 3.82 -13.02 47.45
CA ARG A 378 4.64 -11.79 47.35
C ARG A 378 3.77 -10.61 46.90
N LYS A 379 3.94 -9.46 47.56
CA LYS A 379 3.22 -8.21 47.20
C LYS A 379 3.99 -7.43 46.14
N ASN A 380 3.31 -6.95 45.10
CA ASN A 380 3.93 -6.13 44.06
C ASN A 380 4.18 -4.69 44.56
N ILE A 381 5.41 -4.22 44.37
CA ILE A 381 5.82 -2.82 44.54
C ILE A 381 6.03 -2.22 43.15
N TYR A 382 5.31 -1.15 42.87
CA TYR A 382 5.33 -0.48 41.57
C TYR A 382 6.18 0.79 41.64
N LEU A 383 7.17 0.91 40.76
CA LEU A 383 8.09 2.04 40.68
C LEU A 383 8.03 2.68 39.29
N LEU A 384 8.16 4.00 39.22
CA LEU A 384 8.35 4.75 37.98
C LEU A 384 9.79 5.25 37.92
N TRP A 385 10.49 4.96 36.85
CA TRP A 385 11.83 5.47 36.56
C TRP A 385 11.75 6.50 35.43
N HIS A 386 12.05 7.76 35.74
CA HIS A 386 11.95 8.88 34.79
C HIS A 386 13.03 9.94 35.08
N GLN A 387 13.77 10.37 34.05
CA GLN A 387 14.85 11.36 34.15
C GLN A 387 15.82 11.06 35.31
N GLU A 388 16.31 9.82 35.37
CA GLU A 388 17.26 9.36 36.41
C GLU A 388 16.72 9.37 37.85
N HIS A 389 15.42 9.64 38.04
CA HIS A 389 14.74 9.57 39.33
C HIS A 389 13.75 8.41 39.42
N PHE A 390 13.63 7.83 40.62
CA PHE A 390 12.62 6.85 40.95
C PHE A 390 11.50 7.47 41.78
N SER A 391 10.25 7.18 41.39
CA SER A 391 9.04 7.53 42.13
C SER A 391 8.25 6.25 42.49
N ALA A 392 7.58 6.24 43.63
CA ALA A 392 6.72 5.14 44.05
C ALA A 392 5.30 5.29 43.47
N ILE A 393 4.82 4.27 42.77
CA ILE A 393 3.43 4.22 42.28
C ILE A 393 2.58 3.59 43.39
N LEU A 394 1.83 4.42 44.11
CA LEU A 394 1.04 3.98 45.27
C LEU A 394 -0.29 3.32 44.88
N TYR A 395 -0.87 3.78 43.77
CA TYR A 395 -2.15 3.32 43.27
C TYR A 395 -2.04 3.05 41.76
N PRO A 396 -1.48 1.91 41.34
CA PRO A 396 -1.14 1.63 39.95
C PRO A 396 -2.34 1.68 38.99
N GLY A 397 -3.51 1.16 39.38
CA GLY A 397 -4.74 1.32 38.58
C GLY A 397 -5.13 2.79 38.37
N ALA A 398 -5.06 3.62 39.42
CA ALA A 398 -5.33 5.06 39.31
C ALA A 398 -4.23 5.82 38.55
N ALA A 399 -2.97 5.38 38.65
CA ALA A 399 -1.84 5.99 37.95
C ALA A 399 -1.96 5.76 36.43
N PHE A 400 -2.23 4.52 36.01
CA PHE A 400 -2.30 4.16 34.59
C PHE A 400 -3.71 4.24 33.98
N ASP A 401 -4.71 4.67 34.75
CA ASP A 401 -6.11 4.80 34.34
C ASP A 401 -6.75 3.46 33.91
N PHE A 402 -6.52 2.42 34.72
CA PHE A 402 -7.10 1.08 34.59
C PHE A 402 -7.85 0.65 35.84
N HIS A 403 -8.84 -0.22 35.67
CA HIS A 403 -9.67 -0.72 36.77
C HIS A 403 -9.08 -1.93 37.48
N PHE A 404 -8.28 -2.73 36.76
CA PHE A 404 -7.75 -3.98 37.25
C PHE A 404 -6.30 -4.17 36.84
N GLU A 405 -5.58 -4.95 37.63
CA GLU A 405 -4.22 -5.38 37.38
C GLU A 405 -4.11 -6.89 37.55
N CYS A 406 -3.19 -7.51 36.83
CA CYS A 406 -2.81 -8.88 37.09
C CYS A 406 -1.52 -8.91 37.93
N GLU A 407 -1.60 -9.48 39.13
CA GLU A 407 -0.45 -9.62 40.02
C GLU A 407 0.67 -10.49 39.43
N LYS A 408 0.29 -11.57 38.72
CA LYS A 408 1.23 -12.53 38.09
C LYS A 408 1.95 -11.90 36.89
N CYS A 409 1.19 -11.42 35.91
CA CYS A 409 1.70 -10.98 34.62
C CYS A 409 2.09 -9.48 34.60
N VAL A 410 1.65 -8.70 35.60
CA VAL A 410 1.84 -7.24 35.70
C VAL A 410 1.29 -6.53 34.47
N VAL A 411 0.07 -6.91 34.09
CA VAL A 411 -0.70 -6.35 32.96
C VAL A 411 -1.92 -5.64 33.52
N PHE A 412 -2.17 -4.42 33.03
CA PHE A 412 -3.33 -3.61 33.41
C PHE A 412 -4.44 -3.71 32.38
N TYR A 413 -5.69 -3.75 32.85
CA TYR A 413 -6.85 -3.96 32.00
C TYR A 413 -8.13 -3.34 32.61
N ASN A 414 -9.16 -3.15 31.79
CA ASN A 414 -10.39 -2.45 32.21
C ASN A 414 -11.53 -3.39 32.57
N HIS A 415 -11.53 -4.63 32.08
CA HIS A 415 -12.51 -5.63 32.43
C HIS A 415 -11.84 -6.94 32.86
N LYS A 416 -12.34 -7.63 33.90
CA LYS A 416 -11.71 -8.85 34.45
C LYS A 416 -11.46 -10.00 33.46
N LEU A 417 -12.07 -9.95 32.27
CA LEU A 417 -11.93 -10.96 31.21
C LEU A 417 -11.11 -10.47 30.01
N ASP A 418 -10.58 -9.24 30.03
CA ASP A 418 -9.72 -8.72 28.95
C ASP A 418 -8.33 -9.37 28.99
N HIS A 419 -7.93 -9.89 30.15
CA HIS A 419 -6.62 -10.46 30.39
C HIS A 419 -6.74 -11.90 30.86
N HIS A 420 -6.01 -12.78 30.18
CA HIS A 420 -5.91 -14.21 30.50
C HIS A 420 -4.43 -14.55 30.65
N CYS A 421 -3.97 -14.81 31.88
CA CYS A 421 -2.59 -15.25 32.12
C CYS A 421 -2.38 -16.70 31.64
N GLU A 422 -1.12 -17.05 31.43
CA GLU A 422 -0.68 -18.42 31.21
C GLU A 422 -1.19 -19.36 32.32
N GLY A 423 -1.87 -20.43 31.91
CA GLY A 423 -2.60 -21.37 32.77
C GLY A 423 -4.13 -21.31 32.68
N TYR A 424 -4.72 -20.30 32.04
CA TYR A 424 -6.17 -20.16 31.92
C TYR A 424 -6.79 -21.09 30.84
N CYS A 425 -7.99 -21.62 31.08
CA CYS A 425 -8.72 -22.43 30.09
C CYS A 425 -9.68 -21.60 29.23
N TRP A 426 -9.39 -21.50 27.92
CA TRP A 426 -10.23 -20.82 26.92
C TRP A 426 -11.64 -21.42 26.73
N ARG A 427 -11.86 -22.68 27.17
CA ARG A 427 -13.16 -23.36 27.05
C ARG A 427 -14.13 -22.90 28.13
N CYS A 428 -13.78 -23.01 29.42
CA CYS A 428 -14.65 -22.68 30.55
C CYS A 428 -14.44 -21.28 31.15
N TYR A 429 -13.41 -20.55 30.72
CA TYR A 429 -12.95 -19.32 31.35
C TYR A 429 -12.43 -19.47 32.80
N GLY A 430 -12.01 -20.68 33.18
CA GLY A 430 -11.45 -20.98 34.50
C GLY A 430 -9.94 -20.71 34.60
N GLU A 431 -9.45 -20.63 35.84
CA GLU A 431 -8.07 -20.30 36.19
C GLU A 431 -7.03 -21.38 35.82
N ASN A 432 -7.46 -22.62 35.60
CA ASN A 432 -6.59 -23.77 35.34
C ASN A 432 -6.84 -24.35 33.93
N GLN A 433 -5.78 -24.84 33.29
CA GLN A 433 -5.86 -25.67 32.10
C GLN A 433 -6.42 -27.04 32.47
N HIS A 434 -7.15 -27.63 31.52
CA HIS A 434 -7.79 -28.93 31.68
C HIS A 434 -7.26 -29.85 30.58
N GLU A 435 -6.71 -31.00 30.97
CA GLU A 435 -6.16 -32.01 30.06
C GLU A 435 -7.11 -33.21 29.86
N ASP A 436 -8.25 -33.20 30.54
CA ASP A 436 -9.23 -34.29 30.53
C ASP A 436 -9.91 -34.50 29.16
N ALA A 437 -10.46 -35.71 28.98
CA ALA A 437 -11.26 -36.06 27.81
C ALA A 437 -12.45 -35.11 27.60
N LEU A 438 -12.78 -34.83 26.33
CA LEU A 438 -13.80 -33.86 25.97
C LEU A 438 -15.22 -34.39 26.21
N VAL A 439 -15.99 -33.69 27.04
CA VAL A 439 -17.41 -33.92 27.32
C VAL A 439 -18.26 -32.85 26.61
N ARG A 440 -19.36 -33.27 25.98
CA ARG A 440 -20.27 -32.37 25.25
C ARG A 440 -21.36 -31.81 26.19
N CYS A 441 -21.54 -30.50 26.19
CA CYS A 441 -22.59 -29.85 26.96
C CYS A 441 -23.99 -30.10 26.34
N PRO A 442 -25.00 -30.56 27.12
CA PRO A 442 -26.34 -30.80 26.59
C PRO A 442 -27.08 -29.51 26.20
N THR A 443 -26.74 -28.37 26.82
CA THR A 443 -27.48 -27.10 26.67
C THR A 443 -26.92 -26.18 25.58
N CYS A 444 -25.60 -26.15 25.40
CA CYS A 444 -24.94 -25.26 24.43
C CYS A 444 -24.26 -26.03 23.29
N HIS A 445 -24.17 -27.36 23.40
CA HIS A 445 -23.56 -28.30 22.45
C HIS A 445 -22.06 -28.11 22.17
N HIS A 446 -21.35 -27.27 22.94
CA HIS A 446 -19.89 -27.16 22.90
C HIS A 446 -19.20 -28.28 23.69
N HIS A 447 -17.92 -28.53 23.41
CA HIS A 447 -17.08 -29.53 24.07
C HIS A 447 -16.16 -28.90 25.12
N PHE A 448 -16.06 -29.53 26.30
CA PHE A 448 -15.30 -29.08 27.48
C PHE A 448 -14.43 -30.24 27.99
N ALA A 449 -13.24 -29.95 28.52
CA ALA A 449 -12.33 -30.98 29.01
C ALA A 449 -12.75 -31.43 30.42
N GLY A 450 -13.35 -32.62 30.54
CA GLY A 450 -13.82 -33.17 31.81
C GLY A 450 -15.09 -32.52 32.38
N ALA A 451 -15.58 -33.08 33.50
CA ALA A 451 -16.78 -32.62 34.17
C ALA A 451 -16.60 -31.24 34.84
N GLU A 452 -15.41 -30.95 35.36
CA GLU A 452 -15.13 -29.68 36.04
C GLU A 452 -15.18 -28.48 35.07
N CYS A 453 -14.61 -28.61 33.88
CA CYS A 453 -14.65 -27.59 32.83
C CYS A 453 -16.10 -27.34 32.34
N LEU A 454 -16.89 -28.41 32.21
CA LEU A 454 -18.29 -28.32 31.82
C LEU A 454 -19.14 -27.58 32.88
N GLU A 455 -18.90 -27.86 34.16
CA GLU A 455 -19.67 -27.25 35.25
C GLU A 455 -19.30 -25.78 35.45
N LYS A 456 -18.01 -25.43 35.37
CA LYS A 456 -17.56 -24.03 35.37
C LYS A 456 -18.16 -23.25 34.20
N HIS A 457 -18.27 -23.84 33.01
CA HIS A 457 -18.90 -23.20 31.86
C HIS A 457 -20.40 -22.86 32.07
N LYS A 458 -21.12 -23.66 32.87
CA LYS A 458 -22.53 -23.43 33.21
C LYS A 458 -22.75 -22.48 34.38
N THR A 459 -21.75 -22.31 35.24
CA THR A 459 -21.89 -21.56 36.50
C THR A 459 -21.18 -20.20 36.47
N VAL A 460 -20.09 -20.08 35.72
CA VAL A 460 -19.33 -18.84 35.57
C VAL A 460 -20.09 -17.90 34.63
N LYS A 461 -20.64 -16.83 35.22
CA LYS A 461 -21.29 -15.74 34.49
C LYS A 461 -20.26 -14.91 33.73
N ILE A 462 -20.64 -14.46 32.53
CA ILE A 462 -19.81 -13.53 31.76
C ILE A 462 -20.00 -12.13 32.36
N ASN A 463 -18.89 -11.42 32.61
CA ASN A 463 -18.93 -10.09 33.22
C ASN A 463 -19.84 -9.12 32.46
N ASN A 464 -20.53 -8.26 33.22
CA ASN A 464 -21.53 -7.30 32.73
C ASN A 464 -22.74 -7.94 32.03
N THR A 465 -22.93 -9.25 32.18
CA THR A 465 -24.13 -9.95 31.73
C THR A 465 -24.68 -10.80 32.87
N GLN A 466 -25.99 -11.02 32.88
CA GLN A 466 -26.60 -11.95 33.83
C GLN A 466 -26.43 -13.42 33.38
N PHE A 467 -25.86 -13.61 32.19
CA PHE A 467 -25.82 -14.87 31.47
C PHE A 467 -24.44 -15.54 31.57
N THR A 468 -24.45 -16.85 31.52
CA THR A 468 -23.28 -17.72 31.43
C THR A 468 -22.90 -17.91 29.97
N LYS A 469 -21.68 -18.41 29.70
CA LYS A 469 -21.27 -18.75 28.33
C LYS A 469 -22.20 -19.81 27.72
N CYS A 470 -22.77 -20.69 28.53
CA CYS A 470 -23.71 -21.73 28.12
C CYS A 470 -25.04 -21.16 27.58
N GLU A 471 -25.48 -20.03 28.15
CA GLU A 471 -26.67 -19.31 27.73
C GLU A 471 -26.41 -18.42 26.52
N LEU A 472 -25.21 -17.82 26.45
CA LEU A 472 -24.84 -16.85 25.42
C LEU A 472 -24.31 -17.44 24.13
N PHE A 473 -23.59 -18.55 24.19
CA PHE A 473 -22.95 -19.15 23.02
C PHE A 473 -23.53 -20.53 22.78
N LYS A 474 -24.14 -20.72 21.62
CA LYS A 474 -24.72 -21.99 21.19
C LYS A 474 -23.94 -22.52 19.99
N PHE A 475 -23.89 -23.83 19.85
CA PHE A 475 -23.26 -24.50 18.73
C PHE A 475 -24.36 -25.07 17.82
N CYS A 476 -24.49 -24.59 16.56
CA CYS A 476 -25.47 -25.14 15.60
C CYS A 476 -25.03 -26.58 15.25
N ASN A 477 -25.86 -27.57 15.58
CA ASN A 477 -25.56 -28.97 15.27
C ASN A 477 -25.61 -29.28 13.77
N ILE A 478 -26.22 -28.40 12.97
CA ILE A 478 -26.31 -28.49 11.51
C ILE A 478 -25.03 -27.95 10.86
N CYS A 479 -24.69 -26.67 11.04
CA CYS A 479 -23.50 -26.06 10.40
C CYS A 479 -22.23 -26.09 11.25
N LYS A 480 -22.26 -26.69 12.44
CA LYS A 480 -21.11 -26.84 13.37
C LYS A 480 -20.36 -25.53 13.68
N LYS A 481 -21.07 -24.41 13.69
CA LYS A 481 -20.53 -23.08 14.05
C LYS A 481 -21.05 -22.65 15.42
N SER A 482 -20.16 -22.02 16.19
CA SER A 482 -20.54 -21.31 17.41
C SER A 482 -21.17 -19.97 17.05
N TYR A 483 -22.28 -19.61 17.67
CA TYR A 483 -22.96 -18.33 17.48
C TYR A 483 -23.36 -17.73 18.83
N SER A 484 -23.42 -16.40 18.88
CA SER A 484 -23.88 -15.66 20.06
C SER A 484 -25.38 -15.41 19.98
N THR A 485 -26.08 -15.50 21.11
CA THR A 485 -27.51 -15.17 21.22
C THR A 485 -27.76 -13.68 21.49
N LEU A 486 -26.71 -12.87 21.77
CA LEU A 486 -26.81 -11.45 22.11
C LEU A 486 -26.64 -10.49 20.92
N HIS A 487 -25.73 -10.80 20.00
CA HIS A 487 -25.21 -9.82 19.01
C HIS A 487 -25.65 -10.10 17.57
N THR A 488 -26.44 -11.15 17.34
CA THR A 488 -26.90 -11.51 16.00
C THR A 488 -28.41 -11.70 16.00
N GLN A 489 -29.06 -11.29 14.91
CA GLN A 489 -30.33 -11.87 14.48
C GLN A 489 -30.28 -13.41 14.63
N LYS A 490 -31.43 -14.06 14.87
CA LYS A 490 -31.55 -15.53 15.00
C LYS A 490 -30.54 -16.24 14.09
N HIS A 491 -29.71 -17.12 14.65
CA HIS A 491 -28.72 -17.85 13.86
C HIS A 491 -29.39 -18.59 12.71
N MET A 492 -29.07 -18.20 11.47
CA MET A 492 -29.51 -18.87 10.26
C MET A 492 -28.33 -19.65 9.69
N CYS A 493 -28.34 -20.98 9.85
CA CYS A 493 -27.26 -21.83 9.35
C CYS A 493 -27.19 -21.62 7.79
N GLY A 494 -26.00 -21.32 7.24
CA GLY A 494 -25.80 -21.01 5.80
C GLY A 494 -25.69 -19.51 5.43
N PHE A 495 -25.79 -18.60 6.40
CA PHE A 495 -25.60 -17.16 6.18
C PHE A 495 -24.33 -16.63 6.88
N ILE A 496 -23.69 -15.64 6.27
CA ILE A 496 -22.51 -14.91 6.76
C ILE A 496 -22.79 -13.41 6.81
N TYR A 497 -22.13 -12.69 7.72
CA TYR A 497 -22.20 -11.24 7.75
C TYR A 497 -21.16 -10.65 6.78
N CYS A 498 -21.63 -9.95 5.73
CA CYS A 498 -20.75 -9.30 4.77
C CYS A 498 -20.33 -7.92 5.28
N ARG A 499 -19.02 -7.66 5.38
CA ARG A 499 -18.50 -6.37 5.86
C ARG A 499 -18.69 -5.23 4.87
N ASN A 500 -18.89 -5.53 3.59
CA ASN A 500 -19.01 -4.54 2.52
C ASN A 500 -20.42 -3.96 2.45
N CYS A 501 -21.45 -4.82 2.40
CA CYS A 501 -22.86 -4.40 2.42
C CYS A 501 -23.45 -4.26 3.84
N LYS A 502 -22.76 -4.79 4.86
CA LYS A 502 -23.19 -4.78 6.28
C LYS A 502 -24.49 -5.55 6.55
N GLU A 503 -24.77 -6.57 5.73
CA GLU A 503 -25.96 -7.42 5.84
C GLU A 503 -25.59 -8.90 6.08
N SER A 504 -26.54 -9.65 6.64
CA SER A 504 -26.48 -11.11 6.74
C SER A 504 -26.90 -11.72 5.41
N VAL A 505 -25.95 -12.24 4.67
CA VAL A 505 -26.10 -12.75 3.30
C VAL A 505 -25.79 -14.24 3.24
N LYS A 506 -26.25 -14.95 2.21
CA LYS A 506 -25.88 -16.37 2.04
C LYS A 506 -24.37 -16.54 1.89
N GLU A 507 -23.85 -17.69 2.29
CA GLU A 507 -22.49 -18.11 1.92
C GLU A 507 -22.30 -17.98 0.40
N ASN A 508 -21.11 -17.57 -0.05
CA ASN A 508 -20.80 -17.21 -1.44
C ASN A 508 -21.46 -15.93 -2.01
N HIS A 509 -22.03 -15.05 -1.17
CA HIS A 509 -22.52 -13.74 -1.62
C HIS A 509 -21.50 -12.97 -2.49
N LEU A 510 -22.00 -12.46 -3.60
CA LEU A 510 -21.31 -11.54 -4.51
C LEU A 510 -21.79 -10.12 -4.16
N CYS A 511 -20.89 -9.30 -3.63
CA CYS A 511 -21.23 -7.99 -3.08
C CYS A 511 -21.03 -6.90 -4.11
N TYR A 512 -21.89 -5.89 -4.09
CA TYR A 512 -21.77 -4.69 -4.90
C TYR A 512 -21.07 -3.56 -4.15
N MET A 513 -20.53 -2.60 -4.91
CA MET A 513 -19.97 -1.38 -4.35
C MET A 513 -21.08 -0.60 -3.65
N SER A 514 -20.85 -0.26 -2.38
CA SER A 514 -21.83 0.46 -1.58
C SER A 514 -21.72 1.97 -1.78
N LYS A 515 -22.84 2.68 -1.58
CA LYS A 515 -22.85 4.13 -1.45
C LYS A 515 -21.90 4.57 -0.36
N TRP A 516 -21.16 5.65 -0.61
CA TRP A 516 -20.24 6.20 0.36
C TRP A 516 -21.00 7.09 1.35
N SER A 517 -20.63 7.00 2.63
CA SER A 517 -21.18 7.81 3.72
C SER A 517 -20.06 8.59 4.41
N GLU A 518 -20.35 9.83 4.79
CA GLU A 518 -19.42 10.70 5.49
C GLU A 518 -19.09 10.20 6.90
N LYS A 519 -17.89 10.52 7.40
CA LYS A 519 -17.55 10.28 8.80
C LYS A 519 -18.15 11.38 9.66
N GLU A 520 -19.06 11.00 10.56
CA GLU A 520 -19.66 11.95 11.49
C GLU A 520 -18.60 12.61 12.39
N LYS A 521 -18.72 13.94 12.53
CA LYS A 521 -17.97 14.70 13.53
C LYS A 521 -18.36 14.18 14.93
N LYS A 522 -17.37 14.01 15.80
CA LYS A 522 -17.59 13.60 17.20
C LYS A 522 -18.35 14.70 17.94
N LYS A 523 -19.37 14.30 18.69
CA LYS A 523 -20.11 15.20 19.59
C LYS A 523 -19.14 15.82 20.62
N ASP A 524 -19.34 17.11 20.92
CA ASP A 524 -18.53 17.93 21.85
C ASP A 524 -17.06 18.16 21.44
N TYR A 525 -16.66 17.84 20.21
CA TYR A 525 -15.33 18.17 19.68
C TYR A 525 -15.37 19.44 18.84
N LYS A 526 -14.34 20.27 19.01
CA LYS A 526 -14.06 21.40 18.12
C LYS A 526 -13.17 20.95 16.97
N TYR A 527 -13.31 21.59 15.81
CA TYR A 527 -12.57 21.28 14.60
C TYR A 527 -11.85 22.52 14.10
N VAL A 528 -10.53 22.43 13.95
CA VAL A 528 -9.67 23.55 13.53
C VAL A 528 -8.75 23.06 12.41
N ASN A 529 -8.72 23.82 11.32
CA ASN A 529 -7.74 23.65 10.25
C ASN A 529 -6.57 24.59 10.54
N ILE A 530 -5.34 24.10 10.45
CA ILE A 530 -4.13 24.89 10.61
C ILE A 530 -3.36 24.79 9.30
N TYR A 531 -3.23 25.92 8.61
CA TYR A 531 -2.37 26.04 7.44
C TYR A 531 -1.01 26.51 7.92
N TRP A 532 0.05 25.92 7.40
CA TRP A 532 1.40 26.21 7.87
C TRP A 532 2.42 25.96 6.78
N ASP A 533 3.56 26.59 6.96
CA ASP A 533 4.73 26.47 6.09
C ASP A 533 6.00 26.65 6.92
N THR A 534 7.09 26.05 6.47
CA THR A 534 8.38 26.01 7.19
C THR A 534 9.51 26.48 6.30
N GLU A 535 10.22 27.49 6.76
CA GLU A 535 11.51 27.88 6.21
C GLU A 535 12.64 27.22 7.01
N CYS A 536 13.69 26.81 6.30
CA CYS A 536 14.84 26.13 6.88
C CYS A 536 16.14 26.85 6.50
N SER A 537 17.06 26.93 7.46
CA SER A 537 18.45 27.29 7.19
C SER A 537 19.25 26.03 6.80
N GLN A 538 20.37 26.23 6.10
CA GLN A 538 21.29 25.16 5.67
C GLN A 538 22.73 25.46 6.09
N ASP A 539 22.92 25.84 7.35
CA ASP A 539 24.24 26.25 7.87
C ASP A 539 25.00 25.12 8.55
N LYS A 540 24.29 24.08 9.00
CA LYS A 540 24.90 22.98 9.76
C LYS A 540 25.43 21.93 8.79
N PRO A 541 26.75 21.78 8.63
CA PRO A 541 27.30 20.72 7.80
C PRO A 541 26.96 19.34 8.38
N VAL A 542 26.77 18.37 7.50
CA VAL A 542 26.58 16.98 7.89
C VAL A 542 27.95 16.36 8.15
N GLU A 543 28.16 15.87 9.37
CA GLU A 543 29.41 15.23 9.78
C GLU A 543 29.77 14.07 8.82
N GLY A 544 31.01 14.08 8.32
CA GLY A 544 31.51 13.07 7.37
C GLY A 544 31.14 13.29 5.90
N LYS A 545 30.50 14.41 5.53
CA LYS A 545 30.21 14.76 4.13
C LYS A 545 30.52 16.21 3.79
N GLU A 546 31.54 16.41 2.98
CA GLU A 546 31.82 17.70 2.36
C GLU A 546 30.62 18.12 1.47
N ASP A 547 30.29 19.41 1.48
CA ASP A 547 29.20 20.04 0.70
C ASP A 547 27.76 19.57 0.98
N THR A 548 27.50 18.88 2.10
CA THR A 548 26.14 18.53 2.52
C THR A 548 25.73 19.25 3.80
N TYR A 549 24.59 19.95 3.77
CA TYR A 549 24.08 20.72 4.90
C TYR A 549 22.70 20.23 5.35
N GLU A 550 22.49 20.21 6.67
CA GLU A 550 21.23 19.83 7.31
C GLU A 550 20.21 20.97 7.19
N HIS A 551 18.99 20.63 6.77
CA HIS A 551 17.86 21.57 6.82
C HIS A 551 17.39 21.70 8.27
N VAL A 552 17.54 22.90 8.84
CA VAL A 552 17.13 23.20 10.21
C VAL A 552 15.99 24.22 10.18
N PRO A 553 14.79 23.89 10.68
CA PRO A 553 13.68 24.83 10.74
C PRO A 553 14.06 26.09 11.52
N ASN A 554 13.94 27.25 10.88
CA ASN A 554 14.30 28.54 11.48
C ASN A 554 13.12 29.54 11.51
N LEU A 555 12.07 29.28 10.72
CA LEU A 555 10.81 30.01 10.76
C LEU A 555 9.65 29.07 10.42
N ILE A 556 8.57 29.11 11.21
CA ILE A 556 7.29 28.47 10.92
C ILE A 556 6.20 29.53 11.08
N VAL A 557 5.40 29.71 10.05
CA VAL A 557 4.18 30.52 10.11
C VAL A 557 2.97 29.60 10.09
N THR A 558 1.97 29.90 10.91
CA THR A 558 0.72 29.13 10.94
C THR A 558 -0.49 30.05 10.91
N GLN A 559 -1.58 29.60 10.29
CA GLN A 559 -2.87 30.27 10.29
C GLN A 559 -4.00 29.29 10.62
N ALA A 560 -4.62 29.46 11.79
CA ALA A 560 -5.69 28.61 12.30
C ALA A 560 -7.09 29.13 11.94
N VAL A 561 -7.94 28.22 11.47
CA VAL A 561 -9.31 28.49 11.01
C VAL A 561 -10.29 27.41 11.47
N CYS A 562 -11.37 27.79 12.15
CA CYS A 562 -12.48 26.91 12.52
C CYS A 562 -13.74 27.25 11.73
N ASP A 563 -14.81 26.47 11.93
CA ASP A 563 -16.10 26.67 11.29
C ASP A 563 -16.73 28.06 11.61
N GLU A 564 -16.38 28.69 12.75
CA GLU A 564 -16.88 30.02 13.17
C GLU A 564 -16.17 31.20 12.50
N CYS A 565 -14.90 31.04 12.10
CA CYS A 565 -14.09 32.14 11.54
C CYS A 565 -13.65 31.91 10.10
N LYS A 566 -14.13 30.84 9.45
CA LYS A 566 -13.73 30.47 8.09
C LYS A 566 -13.98 31.56 7.03
N ASP A 567 -15.00 32.38 7.23
CA ASP A 567 -15.39 33.43 6.27
C ASP A 567 -14.61 34.75 6.48
N ILE A 568 -13.76 34.81 7.52
CA ILE A 568 -12.92 35.97 7.84
C ILE A 568 -11.59 35.84 7.09
N THR A 569 -11.23 36.87 6.32
CA THR A 569 -10.08 36.85 5.41
C THR A 569 -8.83 37.48 6.02
N GLN A 570 -8.96 38.32 7.06
CA GLN A 570 -7.83 38.98 7.71
C GLN A 570 -6.91 37.94 8.40
N ASN A 571 -5.61 38.21 8.35
CA ASN A 571 -4.59 37.38 9.01
C ASN A 571 -4.54 37.67 10.51
N GLU A 572 -4.55 38.95 10.88
CA GLU A 572 -4.67 39.40 12.27
C GLU A 572 -6.13 39.30 12.72
N TYR A 573 -6.45 38.18 13.35
CA TYR A 573 -7.79 37.94 13.88
C TYR A 573 -7.74 37.08 15.14
N PHE A 574 -8.54 37.44 16.15
CA PHE A 574 -8.72 36.65 17.35
C PHE A 574 -10.06 35.91 17.32
N CYS A 575 -10.01 34.59 17.46
CA CYS A 575 -11.17 33.71 17.53
C CYS A 575 -11.28 33.07 18.91
N ALA A 576 -12.49 32.93 19.46
CA ALA A 576 -12.69 32.23 20.73
C ALA A 576 -12.21 30.75 20.69
N VAL A 577 -12.33 30.10 19.53
CA VAL A 577 -11.91 28.71 19.27
C VAL A 577 -10.45 28.61 18.83
N CYS A 578 -10.04 29.35 17.80
CA CYS A 578 -8.68 29.26 17.24
C CYS A 578 -7.64 30.07 18.01
N LYS A 579 -8.06 30.95 18.94
CA LYS A 579 -7.24 32.01 19.52
C LYS A 579 -6.74 32.95 18.43
N THR A 580 -5.53 33.47 18.56
CA THR A 580 -4.90 34.28 17.51
C THR A 580 -4.67 33.40 16.29
N ARG A 581 -5.26 33.83 15.16
CA ARG A 581 -5.22 33.10 13.89
C ARG A 581 -3.80 32.85 13.43
N GLN A 582 -2.99 33.90 13.34
CA GLN A 582 -1.62 33.81 12.87
C GLN A 582 -0.67 33.62 14.05
N GLN A 583 0.21 32.62 13.95
CA GLN A 583 1.35 32.46 14.86
C GLN A 583 2.63 32.41 14.03
N ILE A 584 3.68 33.02 14.55
CA ILE A 584 4.99 33.07 13.94
C ILE A 584 5.98 32.53 14.97
N PHE A 585 6.64 31.44 14.64
CA PHE A 585 7.69 30.83 15.45
C PHE A 585 9.00 30.99 14.70
N HIS A 586 10.04 31.52 15.34
CA HIS A 586 11.33 31.69 14.67
C HIS A 586 12.48 31.72 15.67
N ASN A 587 13.68 31.37 15.21
CA ASN A 587 14.93 31.49 15.99
C ASN A 587 15.87 32.59 15.45
N LEU A 588 15.33 33.53 14.66
CA LEU A 588 16.11 34.62 14.05
C LEU A 588 16.72 35.59 15.09
N ASP A 589 16.15 35.66 16.30
CA ASP A 589 16.69 36.44 17.44
C ASP A 589 17.65 35.63 18.31
N ASP A 590 17.32 34.35 18.52
CA ASP A 590 18.01 33.43 19.42
C ASP A 590 18.14 32.07 18.72
N PRO A 591 19.31 31.78 18.12
CA PRO A 591 19.55 30.55 17.34
C PRO A 591 19.34 29.25 18.11
N GLU A 592 19.38 29.28 19.46
CA GLU A 592 19.21 28.10 20.31
C GLU A 592 17.73 27.66 20.43
N LEU A 593 16.78 28.49 19.98
CA LEU A 593 15.36 28.15 20.03
C LEU A 593 15.00 27.03 19.04
N ASN A 594 14.37 25.97 19.56
CA ASN A 594 13.77 24.92 18.73
C ASN A 594 12.41 25.38 18.19
N VAL A 595 12.40 25.92 16.96
CA VAL A 595 11.21 26.42 16.26
C VAL A 595 10.15 25.33 16.06
N MET A 596 10.55 24.14 15.61
CA MET A 596 9.63 23.02 15.44
C MET A 596 9.03 22.58 16.79
N GLY A 597 9.83 22.63 17.85
CA GLY A 597 9.39 22.40 19.21
C GLY A 597 8.29 23.37 19.66
N GLN A 598 8.49 24.68 19.44
CA GLN A 598 7.49 25.72 19.74
C GLN A 598 6.19 25.49 18.98
N PHE A 599 6.28 25.09 17.70
CA PHE A 599 5.11 24.73 16.91
C PHE A 599 4.35 23.55 17.54
N ILE A 600 5.04 22.47 17.94
CA ILE A 600 4.39 21.34 18.62
C ILE A 600 3.75 21.75 19.96
N ASP A 601 4.37 22.67 20.71
CA ASP A 601 3.80 23.20 21.95
C ASP A 601 2.57 24.07 21.72
N TYR A 602 2.55 24.85 20.64
CA TYR A 602 1.35 25.53 20.16
C TYR A 602 0.22 24.55 19.84
N LEU A 603 0.50 23.45 19.13
CA LEU A 603 -0.52 22.43 18.85
C LEU A 603 -1.06 21.76 20.12
N ARG A 604 -0.25 21.67 21.17
CA ARG A 604 -0.67 21.16 22.50
C ARG A 604 -1.50 22.17 23.30
N SER A 605 -1.37 23.46 23.02
CA SER A 605 -2.14 24.51 23.72
C SER A 605 -3.65 24.41 23.44
N PHE A 606 -4.04 23.74 22.36
CA PHE A 606 -5.45 23.50 22.04
C PHE A 606 -6.09 22.55 23.06
N PRO A 607 -7.37 22.78 23.44
CA PRO A 607 -8.07 21.88 24.36
C PRO A 607 -8.10 20.43 23.87
N ALA A 608 -8.03 19.47 24.79
CA ALA A 608 -8.00 18.03 24.48
C ALA A 608 -9.18 17.52 23.64
N LYS A 609 -10.32 18.23 23.63
CA LYS A 609 -11.48 17.97 22.76
C LYS A 609 -11.45 18.82 21.47
N THR A 610 -10.28 18.95 20.85
CA THR A 610 -10.11 19.67 19.57
C THR A 610 -9.41 18.76 18.58
N LYS A 611 -9.99 18.57 17.39
CA LYS A 611 -9.34 17.90 16.26
C LYS A 611 -8.68 18.95 15.37
N LEU A 612 -7.38 18.79 15.15
CA LEU A 612 -6.56 19.66 14.30
C LEU A 612 -6.29 18.98 12.96
N LEU A 613 -6.66 19.63 11.87
CA LEU A 613 -6.28 19.24 10.51
C LEU A 613 -5.18 20.19 10.04
N LEU A 614 -3.96 19.70 9.95
CA LEU A 614 -2.78 20.50 9.60
C LEU A 614 -2.46 20.31 8.13
N ILE A 615 -2.32 21.41 7.40
CA ILE A 615 -2.23 21.43 5.95
C ILE A 615 -1.01 22.27 5.55
N ALA A 616 -0.02 21.62 4.95
CA ALA A 616 1.14 22.26 4.33
C ALA A 616 1.21 21.89 2.84
N HIS A 617 1.99 22.63 2.06
CA HIS A 617 2.14 22.38 0.62
C HIS A 617 3.40 21.57 0.32
N ASN A 618 3.24 20.42 -0.34
CA ASN A 618 4.32 19.44 -0.54
C ASN A 618 4.90 18.86 0.78
N SER A 619 4.06 18.84 1.82
CA SER A 619 4.42 18.32 3.15
C SER A 619 4.92 16.88 3.11
N ARG A 620 4.48 16.07 2.14
CA ARG A 620 4.88 14.66 2.03
C ARG A 620 6.38 14.46 1.81
N SER A 621 7.05 15.47 1.27
CA SER A 621 8.46 15.41 0.90
C SER A 621 9.34 16.33 1.73
N TYR A 622 8.80 17.43 2.26
CA TYR A 622 9.58 18.48 2.95
C TYR A 622 9.10 18.71 4.40
N ASP A 623 7.85 19.14 4.56
CA ASP A 623 7.16 19.41 5.84
C ASP A 623 7.19 18.32 6.91
N GLY A 624 6.46 17.27 6.56
CA GLY A 624 6.23 16.07 7.35
C GLY A 624 7.50 15.41 7.88
N PRO A 625 8.59 15.30 7.09
CA PRO A 625 9.93 14.95 7.59
C PRO A 625 10.31 15.58 8.94
N LEU A 626 10.26 16.91 9.00
CA LEU A 626 10.78 17.73 10.08
C LEU A 626 9.88 17.61 11.32
N VAL A 627 8.56 17.64 11.09
CA VAL A 627 7.57 17.38 12.15
C VAL A 627 7.71 15.98 12.74
N LEU A 628 7.92 14.96 11.90
CA LEU A 628 8.03 13.59 12.37
C LEU A 628 9.24 13.40 13.28
N GLN A 629 10.38 14.00 12.94
CA GLN A 629 11.59 13.98 13.77
C GLN A 629 11.32 14.56 15.16
N GLU A 630 10.66 15.71 15.25
CA GLU A 630 10.32 16.35 16.51
C GLU A 630 9.30 15.54 17.33
N LEU A 631 8.28 14.96 16.68
CA LEU A 631 7.30 14.10 17.35
C LEU A 631 7.95 12.84 17.95
N ILE A 632 8.89 12.23 17.22
CA ILE A 632 9.66 11.07 17.70
C ILE A 632 10.58 11.49 18.86
N ALA A 633 11.30 12.60 18.73
CA ALA A 633 12.16 13.13 19.79
C ALA A 633 11.39 13.36 21.09
N ARG A 634 10.14 13.83 20.97
CA ARG A 634 9.20 14.06 22.09
C ARG A 634 8.44 12.80 22.55
N LYS A 635 8.76 11.62 22.01
CA LYS A 635 8.12 10.32 22.33
C LYS A 635 6.61 10.34 22.13
N ILE A 636 6.11 11.12 21.17
CA ILE A 636 4.68 11.15 20.80
C ILE A 636 4.41 9.98 19.85
N LYS A 637 3.36 9.20 20.15
CA LYS A 637 2.96 8.09 19.28
C LYS A 637 2.39 8.64 17.96
N VAL A 638 2.98 8.18 16.86
CA VAL A 638 2.62 8.59 15.50
C VAL A 638 2.16 7.41 14.65
N GLU A 639 1.24 7.68 13.73
CA GLU A 639 0.71 6.73 12.74
C GLU A 639 0.90 7.33 11.33
N PRO A 640 2.04 7.06 10.66
CA PRO A 640 2.30 7.56 9.32
C PRO A 640 1.62 6.71 8.24
N THR A 641 1.12 7.36 7.20
CA THR A 641 0.69 6.74 5.94
C THR A 641 1.68 7.16 4.85
N LEU A 642 2.37 6.18 4.25
CA LEU A 642 3.49 6.42 3.34
C LEU A 642 3.17 6.02 1.89
N GLN A 643 3.85 6.69 0.96
CA GLN A 643 3.99 6.26 -0.44
C GLN A 643 5.49 6.26 -0.76
N GLY A 644 6.12 5.08 -0.74
CA GLY A 644 7.58 4.98 -0.68
C GLY A 644 8.13 5.66 0.57
N ALA A 645 9.13 6.52 0.42
CA ALA A 645 9.67 7.35 1.51
C ALA A 645 8.88 8.65 1.79
N LYS A 646 7.83 8.94 1.01
CA LYS A 646 7.03 10.17 1.16
C LYS A 646 5.88 9.98 2.14
N ILE A 647 5.63 10.97 3.00
CA ILE A 647 4.62 10.93 4.06
C ILE A 647 3.30 11.53 3.56
N LEU A 648 2.38 10.72 3.05
CA LEU A 648 1.08 11.22 2.56
C LEU A 648 0.21 11.81 3.68
N CYS A 649 0.25 11.20 4.86
CA CYS A 649 -0.50 11.64 6.03
C CYS A 649 0.25 11.22 7.29
N LEU A 650 0.25 12.08 8.30
CA LEU A 650 0.74 11.76 9.64
C LEU A 650 -0.37 11.98 10.66
N THR A 651 -0.65 10.97 11.49
CA THR A 651 -1.63 11.11 12.58
C THR A 651 -0.95 11.01 13.93
N ALA A 652 -1.20 11.97 14.82
CA ALA A 652 -0.69 12.01 16.19
C ALA A 652 -1.83 12.42 17.15
N GLY A 653 -2.57 11.41 17.64
CA GLY A 653 -3.74 11.61 18.51
C GLY A 653 -4.84 12.44 17.83
N ASN A 654 -4.96 13.71 18.25
CA ASN A 654 -5.94 14.66 17.74
C ASN A 654 -5.46 15.44 16.50
N TRP A 655 -4.22 15.24 16.07
CA TRP A 655 -3.60 15.96 14.97
C TRP A 655 -3.53 15.06 13.74
N LYS A 656 -3.95 15.60 12.59
CA LYS A 656 -3.85 14.95 11.28
C LYS A 656 -3.14 15.91 10.33
N PHE A 657 -1.90 15.59 9.98
CA PHE A 657 -1.13 16.32 8.98
C PHE A 657 -1.41 15.73 7.60
N ILE A 658 -1.74 16.58 6.64
CA ILE A 658 -1.98 16.21 5.25
C ILE A 658 -1.22 17.15 4.31
N ASP A 659 -0.92 16.65 3.12
CA ASP A 659 -0.30 17.43 2.06
C ASP A 659 -1.38 17.98 1.10
N SER A 660 -1.45 19.31 0.96
CA SER A 660 -2.37 19.96 0.03
C SER A 660 -2.09 19.62 -1.43
N LEU A 661 -0.87 19.25 -1.81
CA LEU A 661 -0.49 18.86 -3.17
C LEU A 661 -1.22 17.58 -3.62
N MET A 662 -1.69 16.76 -2.67
CA MET A 662 -2.53 15.59 -2.96
C MET A 662 -3.96 15.95 -3.41
N PHE A 663 -4.37 17.20 -3.20
CA PHE A 663 -5.65 17.75 -3.62
C PHE A 663 -5.51 18.78 -4.74
N LEU A 664 -4.45 19.59 -4.68
CA LEU A 664 -4.15 20.69 -5.59
C LEU A 664 -2.80 20.41 -6.27
N PRO A 665 -2.75 19.61 -7.35
CA PRO A 665 -1.50 19.19 -7.99
C PRO A 665 -0.89 20.31 -8.85
N MET A 666 -0.63 21.46 -8.24
CA MET A 666 -0.07 22.65 -8.86
C MET A 666 0.85 23.38 -7.87
N PRO A 667 1.83 24.18 -8.34
CA PRO A 667 2.65 25.02 -7.48
C PRO A 667 1.82 26.06 -6.72
N LEU A 668 2.28 26.43 -5.52
CA LEU A 668 1.64 27.45 -4.69
C LEU A 668 1.43 28.79 -5.42
N SER A 669 2.44 29.23 -6.18
CA SER A 669 2.39 30.45 -7.00
C SER A 669 1.31 30.43 -8.10
N SER A 670 0.82 29.26 -8.49
CA SER A 670 -0.26 29.12 -9.49
C SER A 670 -1.66 29.14 -8.86
N MET A 671 -1.76 29.01 -7.53
CA MET A 671 -3.04 28.94 -6.82
C MET A 671 -3.83 30.26 -6.87
N PRO A 672 -3.23 31.46 -6.71
CA PRO A 672 -3.99 32.70 -6.76
C PRO A 672 -4.75 32.86 -8.08
N LYS A 673 -4.07 32.61 -9.21
CA LYS A 673 -4.69 32.65 -10.54
C LYS A 673 -5.78 31.60 -10.70
N SER A 674 -5.55 30.37 -10.23
CA SER A 674 -6.51 29.26 -10.35
C SER A 674 -7.80 29.48 -9.57
N PHE A 675 -7.74 30.20 -8.44
CA PHE A 675 -8.88 30.44 -7.55
C PHE A 675 -9.41 31.88 -7.58
N GLY A 676 -8.86 32.75 -8.44
CA GLY A 676 -9.25 34.16 -8.50
C GLY A 676 -8.92 34.95 -7.23
N LEU A 677 -7.83 34.60 -6.54
CA LEU A 677 -7.38 35.26 -5.32
C LEU A 677 -6.43 36.42 -5.65
N THR A 678 -6.45 37.46 -4.82
CA THR A 678 -5.48 38.55 -4.89
C THR A 678 -4.16 38.09 -4.28
N GLU A 679 -3.09 38.12 -5.07
CA GLU A 679 -1.74 37.82 -4.60
C GLU A 679 -1.31 38.89 -3.58
N LEU A 680 -0.88 38.45 -2.38
CA LEU A 680 -0.58 39.36 -1.25
C LEU A 680 0.78 40.03 -1.38
N LYS A 681 1.78 39.29 -1.86
CA LYS A 681 3.14 39.80 -2.07
C LYS A 681 3.70 39.24 -3.37
N LYS A 682 3.99 40.14 -4.31
CA LYS A 682 4.69 39.83 -5.56
C LYS A 682 6.18 40.15 -5.37
N GLY A 683 7.00 39.14 -5.08
CA GLY A 683 8.42 39.32 -4.81
C GLY A 683 9.17 38.00 -4.70
N TYR A 684 10.50 38.07 -4.64
CA TYR A 684 11.38 36.90 -4.58
C TYR A 684 12.21 36.93 -3.29
N THR A 685 12.39 35.75 -2.69
CA THR A 685 13.17 35.58 -1.45
C THR A 685 14.57 35.06 -1.77
N PRO A 686 15.63 35.63 -1.16
CA PRO A 686 17.00 35.12 -1.35
C PRO A 686 17.24 33.88 -0.49
N PHE A 687 16.88 32.71 -1.01
CA PHE A 687 16.94 31.43 -0.29
C PHE A 687 18.33 31.10 0.28
N LEU A 688 19.41 31.40 -0.46
CA LEU A 688 20.78 31.10 0.00
C LEU A 688 21.26 32.05 1.11
N ALA A 689 20.56 33.16 1.32
CA ALA A 689 20.85 34.11 2.39
C ALA A 689 20.14 33.73 3.70
N ASN A 690 19.39 32.61 3.74
CA ASN A 690 18.77 32.12 4.96
C ASN A 690 19.82 31.49 5.90
N LYS A 691 20.67 32.36 6.46
CA LYS A 691 21.82 32.03 7.32
C LYS A 691 21.93 33.05 8.46
N PRO A 692 22.46 32.66 9.65
CA PRO A 692 22.61 33.55 10.80
C PRO A 692 23.27 34.89 10.53
N GLU A 693 24.24 34.94 9.62
CA GLU A 693 24.97 36.15 9.24
C GLU A 693 24.08 37.22 8.56
N TYR A 694 23.00 36.82 7.87
CA TYR A 694 22.08 37.73 7.19
C TYR A 694 20.81 38.04 8.00
N TYR A 695 20.55 37.37 9.13
CA TYR A 695 19.31 37.58 9.89
C TYR A 695 19.11 39.02 10.40
N LYS A 696 20.20 39.77 10.56
CA LYS A 696 20.19 41.20 10.93
C LYS A 696 20.57 42.13 9.77
N TYR A 697 20.63 41.61 8.54
CA TYR A 697 20.99 42.38 7.37
C TYR A 697 19.91 43.41 7.02
N GLU A 698 20.35 44.65 6.88
CA GLU A 698 19.57 45.77 6.35
C GLU A 698 20.46 46.59 5.42
N GLY A 699 20.08 46.69 4.15
CA GLY A 699 20.92 47.31 3.13
C GLY A 699 20.34 47.21 1.72
N PRO A 700 21.16 47.38 0.68
CA PRO A 700 20.75 47.13 -0.71
C PRO A 700 20.27 45.69 -0.95
N LEU A 701 19.64 45.41 -2.10
CA LEU A 701 19.33 44.03 -2.46
C LEU A 701 20.60 43.17 -2.51
N LEU A 702 20.48 41.94 -2.01
CA LEU A 702 21.51 40.92 -2.16
C LEU A 702 21.74 40.56 -3.63
N ASP A 703 22.90 39.97 -3.93
CA ASP A 703 23.24 39.54 -5.30
C ASP A 703 22.20 38.54 -5.85
N LYS A 704 22.00 38.56 -7.18
CA LYS A 704 21.07 37.67 -7.89
C LYS A 704 21.35 36.19 -7.59
N ASP A 705 22.60 35.81 -7.33
CA ASP A 705 22.97 34.43 -7.00
C ASP A 705 22.28 33.92 -5.73
N PHE A 706 21.99 34.78 -4.75
CA PHE A 706 21.30 34.39 -3.52
C PHE A 706 19.83 33.96 -3.75
N TYR A 707 19.25 34.30 -4.91
CA TYR A 707 17.86 34.00 -5.28
C TYR A 707 17.72 32.74 -6.13
N CYS A 708 18.81 32.01 -6.38
CA CYS A 708 18.81 30.77 -7.18
C CYS A 708 18.22 30.96 -8.60
N VAL A 709 18.50 32.09 -9.24
CA VAL A 709 17.94 32.45 -10.56
C VAL A 709 18.29 31.42 -11.65
N SER A 710 19.43 30.77 -11.52
CA SER A 710 19.88 29.67 -12.40
C SER A 710 18.92 28.48 -12.42
N ASN A 711 18.17 28.25 -11.35
CA ASN A 711 17.19 27.16 -11.24
C ASN A 711 15.79 27.56 -11.75
N MET A 712 15.58 28.84 -12.10
CA MET A 712 14.30 29.33 -12.60
C MET A 712 14.11 28.99 -14.09
N LYS A 713 12.85 28.71 -14.48
CA LYS A 713 12.50 28.61 -15.90
C LYS A 713 12.70 29.96 -16.58
N ARG A 714 13.03 29.96 -17.88
CA ARG A 714 13.34 31.17 -18.67
C ARG A 714 12.34 32.33 -18.48
N GLY A 715 11.04 32.03 -18.42
CA GLY A 715 9.99 33.05 -18.18
C GLY A 715 10.07 33.66 -16.77
N ALA A 716 10.16 32.81 -15.74
CA ALA A 716 10.27 33.26 -14.35
C ALA A 716 11.59 33.99 -14.07
N ALA A 717 12.69 33.56 -14.69
CA ALA A 717 13.98 34.25 -14.59
C ALA A 717 13.92 35.66 -15.21
N LYS A 718 13.17 35.84 -16.30
CA LYS A 718 12.94 37.16 -16.88
C LYS A 718 12.13 38.05 -15.93
N GLU A 719 11.00 37.55 -15.42
CA GLU A 719 10.18 38.27 -14.44
C GLU A 719 10.97 38.66 -13.18
N PHE A 720 11.87 37.78 -12.72
CA PHE A 720 12.80 38.06 -11.62
C PHE A 720 13.75 39.21 -11.96
N ASN A 721 14.40 39.17 -13.12
CA ASN A 721 15.37 40.20 -13.50
C ASN A 721 14.69 41.56 -13.66
N ASP A 722 13.53 41.60 -14.32
CA ASP A 722 12.74 42.83 -14.48
C ASP A 722 12.34 43.41 -13.11
N TRP A 723 11.94 42.55 -12.16
CA TRP A 723 11.67 42.95 -10.78
C TRP A 723 12.92 43.44 -10.05
N TYR A 724 14.02 42.69 -10.13
CA TYR A 724 15.28 43.01 -9.44
C TYR A 724 15.82 44.37 -9.87
N ASP A 725 15.91 44.58 -11.19
CA ASP A 725 16.45 45.82 -11.76
C ASP A 725 15.55 47.02 -11.38
N ALA A 726 14.23 46.82 -11.30
CA ALA A 726 13.29 47.84 -10.82
C ALA A 726 13.47 48.17 -9.33
N GLN A 727 13.72 47.17 -8.46
CA GLN A 727 13.96 47.39 -7.03
C GLN A 727 15.30 48.10 -6.79
N VAL A 728 16.35 47.73 -7.54
CA VAL A 728 17.64 48.42 -7.51
C VAL A 728 17.47 49.88 -7.96
N ALA A 729 16.76 50.12 -9.06
CA ALA A 729 16.48 51.48 -9.53
C ALA A 729 15.67 52.32 -8.52
N ALA A 730 14.82 51.68 -7.71
CA ALA A 730 14.05 52.31 -6.66
C ALA A 730 14.85 52.57 -5.35
N ASN A 731 16.14 52.18 -5.29
CA ASN A 731 16.95 52.19 -4.06
C ASN A 731 16.24 51.49 -2.89
N TYR A 732 15.64 50.33 -3.17
CA TYR A 732 14.93 49.55 -2.16
C TYR A 732 15.86 49.11 -1.02
N VAL A 733 15.48 49.42 0.22
CA VAL A 733 16.20 48.95 1.42
C VAL A 733 15.65 47.59 1.83
N PHE A 734 16.43 46.56 1.55
CA PHE A 734 16.15 45.17 1.86
C PHE A 734 16.47 44.88 3.33
N ASN A 735 15.47 44.40 4.08
CA ASN A 735 15.63 43.90 5.45
C ASN A 735 15.31 42.40 5.46
N PHE A 736 16.34 41.55 5.58
CA PHE A 736 16.21 40.11 5.35
C PHE A 736 15.14 39.47 6.26
N ARG A 737 15.16 39.82 7.55
CA ARG A 737 14.21 39.28 8.53
C ARG A 737 12.77 39.59 8.18
N ARG A 738 12.46 40.85 7.90
CA ARG A 738 11.11 41.28 7.55
C ARG A 738 10.65 40.58 6.27
N GLU A 739 11.52 40.54 5.26
CA GLU A 739 11.22 39.94 3.97
C GLU A 739 10.92 38.44 4.06
N LEU A 740 11.73 37.69 4.82
CA LEU A 740 11.54 36.25 5.05
C LEU A 740 10.22 35.95 5.77
N ILE A 741 9.92 36.70 6.84
CA ILE A 741 8.66 36.55 7.59
C ILE A 741 7.46 36.88 6.72
N ASP A 742 7.49 38.00 6.01
CA ASP A 742 6.39 38.43 5.13
C ASP A 742 6.17 37.46 3.95
N TYR A 743 7.25 36.88 3.43
CA TYR A 743 7.18 35.84 2.39
C TYR A 743 6.44 34.60 2.91
N CYS A 744 6.87 34.04 4.05
CA CYS A 744 6.23 32.87 4.63
C CYS A 744 4.77 33.15 5.04
N ILE A 745 4.46 34.36 5.54
CA ILE A 745 3.06 34.79 5.78
C ILE A 745 2.25 34.77 4.49
N SER A 746 2.80 35.29 3.38
CA SER A 746 2.14 35.28 2.08
C SER A 746 1.82 33.86 1.62
N ASP A 747 2.81 32.95 1.67
CA ASP A 747 2.67 31.56 1.26
C ASP A 747 1.59 30.82 2.07
N VAL A 748 1.61 30.94 3.40
CA VAL A 748 0.58 30.37 4.27
C VAL A 748 -0.80 30.98 3.99
N THR A 749 -0.87 32.27 3.68
CA THR A 749 -2.15 32.93 3.38
C THR A 749 -2.73 32.47 2.05
N ILE A 750 -1.90 32.37 1.01
CA ILE A 750 -2.29 31.83 -0.30
C ILE A 750 -2.78 30.39 -0.12
N LEU A 751 -2.01 29.56 0.59
CA LEU A 751 -2.36 28.17 0.87
C LEU A 751 -3.72 28.08 1.58
N ARG A 752 -3.93 28.87 2.64
CA ARG A 752 -5.19 28.92 3.39
C ARG A 752 -6.35 29.27 2.48
N GLN A 753 -6.27 30.40 1.77
CA GLN A 753 -7.35 30.91 0.93
C GLN A 753 -7.67 29.94 -0.22
N ALA A 754 -6.65 29.39 -0.89
CA ALA A 754 -6.83 28.43 -1.98
C ALA A 754 -7.47 27.12 -1.49
N CYS A 755 -7.01 26.58 -0.36
CA CYS A 755 -7.60 25.39 0.23
C CYS A 755 -9.04 25.62 0.68
N GLN A 756 -9.36 26.79 1.25
CA GLN A 756 -10.74 27.14 1.63
C GLN A 756 -11.64 27.26 0.39
N ALA A 757 -11.17 27.91 -0.68
CA ALA A 757 -11.89 28.01 -1.94
C ALA A 757 -12.14 26.63 -2.55
N PHE A 758 -11.12 25.77 -2.63
CA PHE A 758 -11.25 24.40 -3.10
C PHE A 758 -12.25 23.60 -2.28
N ARG A 759 -12.17 23.64 -0.95
CA ARG A 759 -13.09 22.92 -0.05
C ARG A 759 -14.52 23.38 -0.25
N LYS A 760 -14.75 24.69 -0.40
CA LYS A 760 -16.07 25.26 -0.66
C LYS A 760 -16.63 24.75 -2.00
N LEU A 761 -15.87 24.91 -3.09
CA LEU A 761 -16.27 24.45 -4.43
C LEU A 761 -16.57 22.95 -4.45
N PHE A 762 -15.70 22.15 -3.83
CA PHE A 762 -15.92 20.71 -3.77
C PHE A 762 -17.12 20.35 -2.89
N GLN A 763 -17.36 21.06 -1.79
CA GLN A 763 -18.52 20.82 -0.94
C GLN A 763 -19.84 21.16 -1.66
N GLU A 764 -19.86 22.19 -2.49
CA GLU A 764 -21.03 22.56 -3.32
C GLU A 764 -21.40 21.46 -4.32
N VAL A 765 -20.40 20.82 -4.95
CA VAL A 765 -20.62 19.76 -5.96
C VAL A 765 -20.73 18.36 -5.34
N GLY A 766 -19.80 18.02 -4.45
CA GLY A 766 -19.64 16.70 -3.83
C GLY A 766 -20.49 16.49 -2.58
N GLY A 767 -20.92 17.57 -1.90
CA GLY A 767 -21.79 17.51 -0.72
C GLY A 767 -21.08 17.14 0.60
N PHE A 768 -19.75 17.20 0.65
CA PHE A 768 -18.95 16.95 1.87
C PHE A 768 -17.58 17.64 1.77
N ASP A 769 -16.87 17.73 2.90
CA ASP A 769 -15.51 18.28 2.94
C ASP A 769 -14.45 17.26 2.48
N PRO A 770 -13.74 17.50 1.36
CA PRO A 770 -12.79 16.53 0.82
C PRO A 770 -11.54 16.35 1.68
N MET A 771 -10.99 17.43 2.26
CA MET A 771 -9.72 17.36 3.00
C MET A 771 -9.89 16.76 4.40
N PHE A 772 -11.10 16.88 4.97
CA PHE A 772 -11.43 16.21 6.23
C PHE A 772 -11.62 14.70 6.05
N ASN A 773 -12.38 14.30 5.02
CA ASN A 773 -12.84 12.92 4.84
C ASN A 773 -11.88 12.04 4.04
N CYS A 774 -11.06 12.63 3.18
CA CYS A 774 -10.20 11.93 2.23
C CYS A 774 -8.72 12.27 2.46
N MET A 775 -7.83 11.62 1.68
CA MET A 775 -6.38 11.90 1.70
C MET A 775 -5.88 12.44 0.37
N THR A 776 -6.60 12.18 -0.72
CA THR A 776 -6.21 12.56 -2.09
C THR A 776 -7.43 13.02 -2.89
N LEU A 777 -7.20 13.81 -3.94
CA LEU A 777 -8.25 14.22 -4.87
C LEU A 777 -8.97 13.01 -5.47
N SER A 778 -8.25 11.98 -5.92
CA SER A 778 -8.85 10.77 -6.49
C SER A 778 -9.79 10.08 -5.51
N SER A 779 -9.42 10.00 -4.23
CA SER A 779 -10.28 9.43 -3.19
C SER A 779 -11.51 10.29 -2.91
N ALA A 780 -11.40 11.63 -3.02
CA ALA A 780 -12.53 12.54 -2.90
C ALA A 780 -13.49 12.41 -4.10
N CYS A 781 -12.98 12.36 -5.33
CA CYS A 781 -13.79 12.16 -6.53
C CYS A 781 -14.53 10.82 -6.50
N MET A 782 -13.86 9.73 -6.07
CA MET A 782 -14.50 8.43 -5.91
C MET A 782 -15.58 8.44 -4.81
N ALA A 783 -15.36 9.15 -3.71
CA ALA A 783 -16.38 9.32 -2.67
C ALA A 783 -17.59 10.12 -3.19
N ALA A 784 -17.37 11.19 -3.95
CA ALA A 784 -18.43 11.97 -4.59
C ALA A 784 -19.22 11.12 -5.61
N PHE A 785 -18.53 10.35 -6.45
CA PHE A 785 -19.16 9.39 -7.38
C PHE A 785 -20.07 8.40 -6.64
N ARG A 786 -19.52 7.72 -5.62
CA ARG A 786 -20.25 6.73 -4.82
C ARG A 786 -21.42 7.31 -4.03
N ARG A 787 -21.35 8.59 -3.67
CA ARG A 787 -22.42 9.28 -2.92
C ARG A 787 -23.55 9.72 -3.85
N ASN A 788 -23.21 10.40 -4.94
CA ASN A 788 -24.16 11.18 -5.74
C ASN A 788 -24.61 10.46 -7.02
N PHE A 789 -23.79 9.56 -7.58
CA PHE A 789 -23.99 9.02 -8.93
C PHE A 789 -24.09 7.49 -8.99
N LEU A 790 -23.56 6.77 -7.98
CA LEU A 790 -23.60 5.30 -7.97
C LEU A 790 -25.03 4.78 -7.75
N ALA A 791 -25.58 4.17 -8.81
CA ALA A 791 -26.81 3.37 -8.74
C ALA A 791 -26.58 2.07 -7.94
N LYS A 792 -27.64 1.55 -7.34
CA LYS A 792 -27.58 0.35 -6.50
C LYS A 792 -27.25 -0.88 -7.37
N ASP A 793 -26.41 -1.77 -6.84
CA ASP A 793 -26.11 -3.08 -7.41
C ASP A 793 -25.52 -3.08 -8.84
N THR A 794 -24.87 -1.98 -9.25
CA THR A 794 -24.31 -1.84 -10.61
C THR A 794 -22.85 -2.24 -10.74
N ILE A 795 -22.00 -1.94 -9.76
CA ILE A 795 -20.56 -2.28 -9.82
C ILE A 795 -20.28 -3.43 -8.86
N GLY A 796 -20.11 -4.63 -9.41
CA GLY A 796 -19.75 -5.82 -8.64
C GLY A 796 -18.35 -5.73 -8.02
N ILE A 797 -18.23 -5.99 -6.73
CA ILE A 797 -16.92 -6.09 -6.06
C ILE A 797 -16.31 -7.44 -6.43
N VAL A 798 -15.23 -7.40 -7.20
CA VAL A 798 -14.48 -8.59 -7.59
C VAL A 798 -13.97 -9.31 -6.33
N PRO A 799 -14.28 -10.60 -6.14
CA PRO A 799 -13.78 -11.37 -5.01
C PRO A 799 -12.25 -11.42 -4.98
N ALA A 800 -11.68 -11.55 -3.78
CA ALA A 800 -10.25 -11.83 -3.64
C ALA A 800 -9.91 -13.16 -4.34
N GLY A 801 -8.91 -13.15 -5.24
CA GLY A 801 -8.59 -14.29 -6.12
C GLY A 801 -9.38 -14.32 -7.43
N GLY A 802 -10.25 -13.32 -7.69
CA GLY A 802 -11.07 -13.24 -8.88
C GLY A 802 -12.32 -14.15 -8.81
N TYR A 803 -13.05 -14.19 -9.91
CA TYR A 803 -14.29 -14.97 -10.03
C TYR A 803 -14.06 -16.50 -10.08
N HIS A 804 -12.87 -16.91 -10.53
CA HIS A 804 -12.43 -18.31 -10.62
C HIS A 804 -11.68 -18.81 -9.37
N GLY A 805 -11.28 -17.92 -8.44
CA GLY A 805 -10.31 -18.21 -7.37
C GLY A 805 -10.80 -17.98 -5.94
N ARG A 806 -11.99 -18.47 -5.59
CA ARG A 806 -12.52 -18.36 -4.22
C ARG A 806 -11.96 -19.40 -3.23
N GLY A 807 -10.98 -20.21 -3.62
CA GLY A 807 -10.30 -21.20 -2.78
C GLY A 807 -8.79 -21.17 -2.98
N LYS A 808 -8.04 -21.63 -1.97
CA LYS A 808 -6.58 -21.83 -2.04
C LYS A 808 -6.33 -23.33 -2.03
N GLN A 809 -6.29 -23.95 -3.19
CA GLN A 809 -5.96 -25.37 -3.33
C GLN A 809 -4.54 -25.51 -3.91
N SER A 810 -3.70 -26.33 -3.28
CA SER A 810 -2.33 -26.52 -3.73
C SER A 810 -2.30 -27.36 -5.02
N HIS A 811 -1.33 -27.07 -5.90
CA HIS A 811 -1.18 -27.83 -7.14
C HIS A 811 -0.94 -29.33 -6.88
N ILE A 812 -0.20 -29.65 -5.82
CA ILE A 812 0.03 -31.03 -5.41
C ILE A 812 -1.26 -31.74 -4.92
N ALA A 813 -2.19 -31.01 -4.28
CA ALA A 813 -3.50 -31.56 -3.93
C ALA A 813 -4.33 -31.88 -5.18
N LEU A 814 -4.28 -31.01 -6.20
CA LEU A 814 -4.99 -31.24 -7.46
C LEU A 814 -4.42 -32.44 -8.24
N LYS A 815 -3.10 -32.61 -8.25
CA LYS A 815 -2.46 -33.81 -8.81
C LYS A 815 -3.01 -35.06 -8.13
N TRP A 816 -3.01 -35.08 -6.80
CA TRP A 816 -3.57 -36.21 -6.06
C TRP A 816 -5.05 -36.45 -6.39
N LEU A 817 -5.88 -35.41 -6.44
CA LEU A 817 -7.30 -35.56 -6.77
C LEU A 817 -7.52 -36.07 -8.20
N SER A 818 -6.71 -35.65 -9.18
CA SER A 818 -6.77 -36.18 -10.55
C SER A 818 -6.47 -37.67 -10.59
N TYR A 819 -5.48 -38.13 -9.81
CA TYR A 819 -5.19 -39.56 -9.68
C TYR A 819 -6.36 -40.31 -9.02
N GLU A 820 -6.95 -39.75 -7.96
CA GLU A 820 -8.13 -40.34 -7.32
C GLU A 820 -9.36 -40.38 -8.23
N GLU A 821 -9.56 -39.37 -9.10
CA GLU A 821 -10.60 -39.39 -10.13
C GLU A 821 -10.42 -40.55 -11.10
N HIS A 822 -9.18 -40.81 -11.52
CA HIS A 822 -8.83 -41.92 -12.41
C HIS A 822 -9.10 -43.27 -11.73
N VAL A 823 -8.62 -43.45 -10.50
CA VAL A 823 -8.83 -44.68 -9.72
C VAL A 823 -10.32 -44.93 -9.46
N LEU A 824 -11.09 -43.87 -9.20
CA LEU A 824 -12.52 -43.96 -8.94
C LEU A 824 -13.37 -44.17 -10.21
N GLY A 825 -12.85 -43.79 -11.38
CA GLY A 825 -13.59 -43.76 -12.63
C GLY A 825 -14.75 -42.74 -12.64
N ARG A 826 -14.73 -41.75 -11.74
CA ARG A 826 -15.74 -40.69 -11.64
C ARG A 826 -15.09 -39.34 -11.32
N LYS A 827 -15.68 -38.28 -11.88
CA LYS A 827 -15.29 -36.89 -11.57
C LYS A 827 -15.53 -36.56 -10.10
N ILE A 828 -14.52 -35.97 -9.47
CA ILE A 828 -14.55 -35.42 -8.12
C ILE A 828 -14.79 -33.91 -8.26
N LYS A 829 -15.70 -33.37 -7.43
CA LYS A 829 -15.92 -31.93 -7.34
C LYS A 829 -14.72 -31.28 -6.66
N THR A 830 -14.04 -30.40 -7.38
CA THR A 830 -12.86 -29.63 -6.95
C THR A 830 -13.07 -28.15 -7.28
N ILE A 831 -12.10 -27.29 -6.92
CA ILE A 831 -12.14 -25.86 -7.27
C ILE A 831 -12.28 -25.61 -8.79
N TYR A 832 -11.78 -26.50 -9.65
CA TYR A 832 -11.79 -26.33 -11.11
C TYR A 832 -12.94 -27.03 -11.83
N THR A 833 -13.64 -27.96 -11.19
CA THR A 833 -14.72 -28.74 -11.84
C THR A 833 -16.11 -28.24 -11.49
N ASP A 834 -16.40 -27.98 -10.20
CA ASP A 834 -17.76 -27.63 -9.74
C ASP A 834 -17.75 -26.74 -8.48
N ARG A 835 -16.67 -25.96 -8.31
CA ARG A 835 -16.28 -25.16 -7.11
C ARG A 835 -16.00 -26.03 -5.87
N GLU A 836 -15.25 -25.49 -4.89
CA GLU A 836 -15.05 -26.15 -3.59
C GLU A 836 -16.40 -26.36 -2.87
N VAL A 837 -16.68 -27.61 -2.48
CA VAL A 837 -17.93 -27.97 -1.79
C VAL A 837 -17.82 -27.60 -0.31
N MET A 838 -18.84 -26.93 0.22
CA MET A 838 -18.94 -26.60 1.63
C MET A 838 -19.61 -27.75 2.39
N VAL A 839 -18.84 -28.53 3.13
CA VAL A 839 -19.35 -29.58 4.02
C VAL A 839 -19.28 -29.10 5.46
N MET A 840 -20.43 -29.07 6.15
CA MET A 840 -20.52 -28.68 7.57
C MET A 840 -19.89 -27.29 7.85
N GLY A 841 -20.07 -26.36 6.91
CA GLY A 841 -19.59 -24.98 7.02
C GLY A 841 -18.08 -24.80 6.77
N ARG A 842 -17.40 -25.80 6.20
CA ARG A 842 -15.98 -25.78 5.83
C ARG A 842 -15.80 -26.22 4.37
N PRO A 843 -14.91 -25.58 3.60
CA PRO A 843 -14.53 -26.10 2.28
C PRO A 843 -13.76 -27.42 2.45
N VAL A 844 -13.95 -28.34 1.51
CA VAL A 844 -13.18 -29.58 1.40
C VAL A 844 -12.40 -29.60 0.09
N ASP A 845 -11.25 -30.28 0.05
CA ASP A 845 -10.39 -30.31 -1.15
C ASP A 845 -11.05 -31.03 -2.33
N GLY A 846 -11.80 -32.11 -2.05
CA GLY A 846 -12.58 -32.83 -3.07
C GLY A 846 -13.83 -33.49 -2.50
N TYR A 847 -14.87 -33.61 -3.32
CA TYR A 847 -16.15 -34.21 -2.92
C TYR A 847 -16.81 -35.02 -4.04
N VAL A 848 -17.38 -36.18 -3.71
CA VAL A 848 -18.14 -37.00 -4.67
C VAL A 848 -19.29 -37.73 -3.98
N GLU A 849 -20.38 -37.91 -4.73
CA GLU A 849 -21.54 -38.70 -4.35
C GLU A 849 -21.63 -39.94 -5.25
N LEU A 850 -21.58 -41.13 -4.64
CA LEU A 850 -21.57 -42.40 -5.34
C LEU A 850 -22.90 -43.12 -5.09
N PRO A 851 -23.74 -43.34 -6.12
CA PRO A 851 -24.95 -44.13 -5.96
C PRO A 851 -24.58 -45.59 -5.67
N LEU A 852 -25.16 -46.16 -4.63
CA LEU A 852 -25.00 -47.56 -4.23
C LEU A 852 -26.11 -48.43 -4.85
N PRO A 853 -25.86 -49.74 -5.06
CA PRO A 853 -26.84 -50.65 -5.65
C PRO A 853 -28.16 -50.80 -4.87
N ASP A 854 -28.16 -50.44 -3.58
CA ASP A 854 -29.33 -50.50 -2.68
C ASP A 854 -30.23 -49.24 -2.76
N GLY A 855 -29.92 -48.30 -3.66
CA GLY A 855 -30.63 -47.03 -3.81
C GLY A 855 -30.18 -45.94 -2.84
N THR A 856 -29.18 -46.19 -1.99
CA THR A 856 -28.58 -45.17 -1.12
C THR A 856 -27.37 -44.50 -1.81
N CYS A 857 -26.79 -43.47 -1.20
CA CYS A 857 -25.66 -42.73 -1.77
C CYS A 857 -24.51 -42.63 -0.77
N GLU A 858 -23.32 -43.10 -1.17
CA GLU A 858 -22.08 -42.90 -0.42
C GLU A 858 -21.55 -41.50 -0.70
N ARG A 859 -21.44 -40.67 0.34
CA ARG A 859 -20.85 -39.33 0.27
C ARG A 859 -19.40 -39.39 0.71
N ARG A 860 -18.48 -39.10 -0.21
CA ARG A 860 -17.03 -39.20 0.02
C ARG A 860 -16.36 -37.83 -0.03
N ILE A 861 -15.49 -37.57 0.94
CA ILE A 861 -14.70 -36.35 1.08
C ILE A 861 -13.22 -36.71 0.91
N TYR A 862 -12.51 -35.91 0.12
CA TYR A 862 -11.06 -35.96 -0.03
C TYR A 862 -10.45 -34.77 0.70
N GLN A 863 -9.49 -35.03 1.59
CA GLN A 863 -8.74 -34.00 2.32
C GLN A 863 -7.24 -34.17 2.12
N PHE A 864 -6.59 -33.10 1.66
CA PHE A 864 -5.16 -33.04 1.46
C PHE A 864 -4.50 -32.27 2.62
N HIS A 865 -3.57 -32.90 3.33
CA HIS A 865 -2.91 -32.29 4.49
C HIS A 865 -1.51 -31.79 4.11
N GLY A 866 -1.41 -30.51 3.76
CA GLY A 866 -0.14 -29.80 3.56
C GLY A 866 0.74 -29.84 4.81
N CYS A 867 2.01 -30.26 4.69
CA CYS A 867 2.82 -30.61 5.86
C CYS A 867 3.06 -29.41 6.80
N TYR A 868 3.36 -28.23 6.25
CA TYR A 868 3.57 -26.99 7.01
C TYR A 868 2.27 -26.46 7.63
N TRP A 869 1.17 -26.48 6.88
CA TRP A 869 -0.10 -25.90 7.30
C TRP A 869 -0.78 -26.70 8.41
N HIS A 870 -0.59 -28.02 8.41
CA HIS A 870 -1.23 -28.94 9.35
C HIS A 870 -0.29 -29.46 10.46
N ASN A 871 0.95 -28.96 10.55
CA ASN A 871 2.00 -29.49 11.44
C ASN A 871 2.15 -31.02 11.30
N CYS A 872 2.62 -31.48 10.15
CA CYS A 872 2.91 -32.88 9.93
C CYS A 872 3.83 -33.43 11.04
N PRO A 873 3.46 -34.51 11.76
CA PRO A 873 4.27 -35.06 12.84
C PRO A 873 5.70 -35.43 12.44
N THR A 874 5.92 -35.76 11.16
CA THR A 874 7.23 -36.13 10.63
C THR A 874 8.15 -34.94 10.38
N HIS A 875 7.62 -33.80 9.95
CA HIS A 875 8.43 -32.63 9.54
C HIS A 875 8.36 -31.45 10.52
N PHE A 876 7.28 -31.37 11.31
CA PHE A 876 7.00 -30.29 12.26
C PHE A 876 6.51 -30.87 13.59
N PRO A 877 7.37 -31.60 14.34
CA PRO A 877 6.98 -32.18 15.63
C PRO A 877 6.63 -31.09 16.65
N PRO A 878 5.67 -31.34 17.55
CA PRO A 878 5.26 -30.35 18.54
C PRO A 878 6.39 -30.00 19.51
N THR A 879 6.64 -28.70 19.71
CA THR A 879 7.56 -28.16 20.72
C THR A 879 6.79 -27.55 21.90
N SER A 880 7.45 -27.42 23.06
CA SER A 880 6.86 -26.84 24.29
C SER A 880 6.30 -25.42 24.09
N ASP A 881 6.83 -24.67 23.14
CA ASP A 881 6.52 -23.26 22.90
C ASP A 881 5.48 -23.04 21.79
N SER A 882 4.86 -24.11 21.26
CA SER A 882 3.89 -24.02 20.18
C SER A 882 2.50 -23.56 20.70
N PRO A 883 2.02 -22.33 20.38
CA PRO A 883 0.80 -21.79 20.99
C PRO A 883 -0.50 -22.44 20.49
N GLU A 884 -0.47 -23.13 19.34
CA GLU A 884 -1.62 -23.81 18.74
C GLU A 884 -1.24 -25.19 18.18
N ASN A 885 -1.91 -26.24 18.63
CA ASN A 885 -1.71 -27.60 18.11
C ASN A 885 -2.55 -27.84 16.83
N ARG A 886 -2.07 -27.31 15.69
CA ARG A 886 -2.71 -27.41 14.35
C ARG A 886 -2.96 -28.87 13.91
N TYR A 887 -2.10 -29.79 14.33
CA TYR A 887 -2.24 -31.22 14.06
C TYR A 887 -3.49 -31.81 14.72
N VAL A 888 -3.67 -31.58 16.02
CA VAL A 888 -4.84 -32.06 16.78
C VAL A 888 -6.14 -31.51 16.18
N ARG A 889 -6.14 -30.24 15.75
CA ARG A 889 -7.30 -29.65 15.06
C ARG A 889 -7.63 -30.36 13.74
N THR A 890 -6.61 -30.74 12.97
CA THR A 890 -6.79 -31.46 11.69
C THR A 890 -7.41 -32.83 11.92
N GLN A 891 -6.89 -33.59 12.89
CA GLN A 891 -7.44 -34.89 13.29
C GLN A 891 -8.91 -34.78 13.75
N TYR A 892 -9.22 -33.76 14.55
CA TYR A 892 -10.59 -33.50 15.00
C TYR A 892 -11.57 -33.25 13.83
N ILE A 893 -11.16 -32.46 12.83
CA ILE A 893 -12.01 -32.18 11.66
C ILE A 893 -12.27 -33.45 10.84
N THR A 894 -11.23 -34.27 10.64
CA THR A 894 -11.37 -35.56 9.94
C THR A 894 -12.28 -36.53 10.68
N ALA A 895 -12.16 -36.63 12.01
CA ALA A 895 -13.05 -37.44 12.84
C ALA A 895 -14.50 -36.94 12.76
N MET A 896 -14.70 -35.62 12.83
CA MET A 896 -16.02 -34.99 12.72
C MET A 896 -16.74 -35.33 11.41
N TYR A 897 -16.03 -35.36 10.27
CA TYR A 897 -16.63 -35.76 8.99
C TYR A 897 -17.00 -37.25 8.97
N ARG A 898 -16.16 -38.12 9.54
CA ARG A 898 -16.46 -39.57 9.64
C ARG A 898 -17.67 -39.83 10.53
N GLU A 899 -17.77 -39.18 11.68
CA GLU A 899 -18.93 -39.25 12.59
C GLU A 899 -20.23 -38.77 11.93
N ALA A 900 -20.14 -37.82 10.98
CA ALA A 900 -21.29 -37.35 10.22
C ALA A 900 -21.69 -38.29 9.05
N GLY A 901 -21.08 -39.47 8.94
CA GLY A 901 -21.41 -40.49 7.95
C GLY A 901 -20.75 -40.29 6.59
N TYR A 902 -19.70 -39.46 6.50
CA TYR A 902 -18.91 -39.32 5.27
C TYR A 902 -17.74 -40.29 5.26
N LYS A 903 -17.44 -40.87 4.09
CA LYS A 903 -16.18 -41.58 3.89
C LYS A 903 -15.09 -40.55 3.61
N VAL A 904 -14.08 -40.45 4.49
CA VAL A 904 -13.03 -39.42 4.37
C VAL A 904 -11.71 -40.06 3.96
N VAL A 905 -11.27 -39.76 2.75
CA VAL A 905 -9.96 -40.13 2.21
C VAL A 905 -8.98 -39.00 2.53
N VAL A 906 -7.87 -39.34 3.16
CA VAL A 906 -6.88 -38.36 3.64
C VAL A 906 -5.52 -38.77 3.12
N ILE A 907 -4.73 -37.80 2.65
CA ILE A 907 -3.32 -37.99 2.35
C ILE A 907 -2.49 -36.82 2.89
N TRP A 908 -1.30 -37.12 3.39
CA TRP A 908 -0.32 -36.09 3.76
C TRP A 908 0.53 -35.71 2.55
N GLU A 909 0.90 -34.43 2.46
CA GLU A 909 1.73 -33.92 1.36
C GLU A 909 3.02 -34.72 1.17
N CYS A 910 3.74 -35.01 2.26
CA CYS A 910 4.96 -35.82 2.19
C CYS A 910 4.73 -37.28 1.82
N GLU A 911 3.56 -37.84 2.14
CA GLU A 911 3.20 -39.19 1.73
C GLU A 911 2.94 -39.22 0.22
N PHE A 912 2.19 -38.25 -0.30
CA PHE A 912 1.92 -38.18 -1.73
C PHE A 912 3.17 -37.87 -2.56
N LYS A 913 4.05 -36.98 -2.08
CA LYS A 913 5.37 -36.75 -2.72
C LYS A 913 6.17 -38.04 -2.86
N ARG A 914 6.19 -38.87 -1.81
CA ARG A 914 6.85 -40.17 -1.86
C ARG A 914 6.21 -41.11 -2.87
N ARG A 915 4.87 -41.18 -2.93
CA ARG A 915 4.17 -41.99 -3.94
C ARG A 915 4.46 -41.54 -5.36
N LEU A 916 4.59 -40.24 -5.62
CA LEU A 916 5.00 -39.72 -6.92
C LEU A 916 6.38 -40.23 -7.37
N GLU A 917 7.25 -40.61 -6.42
CA GLU A 917 8.61 -41.11 -6.68
C GLU A 917 8.73 -42.64 -6.61
N SER A 918 7.88 -43.30 -5.81
CA SER A 918 8.06 -44.72 -5.46
C SER A 918 6.94 -45.66 -5.92
N ASP A 919 5.74 -45.14 -6.20
CA ASP A 919 4.56 -45.96 -6.55
C ASP A 919 4.46 -46.13 -8.08
N PRO A 920 4.63 -47.36 -8.62
CA PRO A 920 4.63 -47.61 -10.06
C PRO A 920 3.35 -47.16 -10.77
N ASP A 921 2.19 -47.31 -10.13
CA ASP A 921 0.89 -46.99 -10.74
C ASP A 921 0.68 -45.47 -10.82
N VAL A 922 1.09 -44.76 -9.76
CA VAL A 922 1.06 -43.29 -9.72
C VAL A 922 2.04 -42.71 -10.75
N MET A 923 3.26 -43.26 -10.81
CA MET A 923 4.27 -42.86 -11.79
C MET A 923 3.79 -43.08 -13.22
N GLU A 924 3.21 -44.25 -13.52
CA GLU A 924 2.71 -44.59 -14.85
C GLU A 924 1.51 -43.73 -15.24
N TYR A 925 0.60 -43.46 -14.30
CA TYR A 925 -0.51 -42.53 -14.53
C TYR A 925 -0.02 -41.15 -14.95
N PHE A 926 0.93 -40.54 -14.23
CA PHE A 926 1.44 -39.22 -14.59
C PHE A 926 2.40 -39.21 -15.79
N LYS A 927 2.97 -40.36 -16.19
CA LYS A 927 3.69 -40.52 -17.46
C LYS A 927 2.74 -40.58 -18.66
N THR A 928 1.65 -41.33 -18.55
CA THR A 928 0.66 -41.53 -19.62
C THR A 928 -0.36 -40.40 -19.72
N HIS A 929 -0.64 -39.75 -18.59
CA HIS A 929 -1.47 -38.56 -18.46
C HIS A 929 -0.59 -37.45 -17.88
N PRO A 930 0.38 -36.92 -18.66
CA PRO A 930 1.13 -35.74 -18.24
C PRO A 930 0.10 -34.67 -17.92
N THR A 931 -0.01 -34.33 -16.64
CA THR A 931 -1.08 -33.47 -16.17
C THR A 931 -1.00 -32.20 -17.00
N THR A 932 -2.09 -31.80 -17.66
CA THR A 932 -2.22 -30.55 -18.44
C THR A 932 -2.08 -29.29 -17.60
N THR A 933 -1.45 -29.40 -16.42
CA THR A 933 -1.31 -28.39 -15.40
C THR A 933 0.17 -28.12 -15.12
N THR A 934 0.91 -27.65 -16.13
CA THR A 934 1.52 -26.34 -15.87
C THR A 934 0.34 -25.46 -15.47
N THR A 935 0.34 -24.87 -14.28
CA THR A 935 -0.69 -23.89 -13.90
C THR A 935 -1.00 -23.05 -15.13
N ALA A 936 -2.27 -23.03 -15.57
CA ALA A 936 -2.66 -22.16 -16.67
C ALA A 936 -1.99 -20.83 -16.41
N LEU A 937 -1.22 -20.31 -17.38
CA LEU A 937 -0.48 -19.06 -17.24
C LEU A 937 -1.45 -18.08 -16.59
N ASN A 938 -1.23 -17.77 -15.32
CA ASN A 938 -2.07 -16.80 -14.66
C ASN A 938 -1.71 -15.51 -15.36
N LEU A 939 -2.56 -15.08 -16.30
CA LEU A 939 -2.28 -13.91 -17.12
C LEU A 939 -2.00 -12.69 -16.22
N ARG A 940 -2.57 -12.65 -15.01
CA ARG A 940 -2.26 -11.62 -14.00
C ARG A 940 -0.88 -11.76 -13.36
N ASP A 941 -0.33 -12.96 -13.25
CA ASP A 941 1.07 -13.16 -12.85
C ASP A 941 2.04 -12.78 -13.98
N GLY A 942 1.56 -12.80 -15.24
CA GLY A 942 2.21 -12.17 -16.40
C GLY A 942 1.86 -10.69 -16.60
N LEU A 943 1.05 -10.07 -15.75
CA LEU A 943 0.65 -8.66 -15.85
C LEU A 943 0.83 -7.96 -14.50
N ALA A 944 2.04 -7.45 -14.26
CA ALA A 944 2.36 -6.65 -13.07
C ALA A 944 2.76 -5.23 -13.49
N GLY A 945 2.01 -4.23 -13.02
CA GLY A 945 2.25 -2.82 -13.35
C GLY A 945 1.52 -2.35 -14.59
N GLY A 946 1.31 -1.04 -14.71
CA GLY A 946 0.73 -0.46 -15.92
C GLY A 946 1.64 -0.73 -17.12
N ARG A 947 1.13 -1.51 -18.07
CA ARG A 947 1.73 -2.02 -19.33
C ARG A 947 2.40 -3.41 -19.21
N THR A 948 1.90 -4.28 -20.08
CA THR A 948 2.10 -5.72 -20.32
C THR A 948 3.55 -6.15 -20.54
N SER A 949 4.07 -7.13 -19.78
CA SER A 949 5.36 -7.79 -20.05
C SER A 949 5.23 -9.31 -19.91
N ALA A 950 5.60 -10.08 -20.94
CA ALA A 950 5.51 -11.54 -20.95
C ALA A 950 6.79 -12.18 -20.38
N LEU A 951 6.66 -13.19 -19.53
CA LEU A 951 7.75 -13.73 -18.68
C LEU A 951 8.37 -15.05 -19.14
N ARG A 952 8.11 -15.48 -20.38
CA ARG A 952 8.81 -16.63 -20.98
C ARG A 952 9.33 -16.23 -22.35
N TRP A 953 10.61 -15.84 -22.37
CA TRP A 953 11.32 -15.35 -23.57
C TRP A 953 11.37 -16.37 -24.70
N TYR A 954 11.40 -17.66 -24.35
CA TYR A 954 11.41 -18.75 -25.32
C TYR A 954 10.73 -19.98 -24.71
N TYR A 955 9.74 -20.51 -25.43
CA TYR A 955 9.18 -21.83 -25.17
C TYR A 955 9.17 -22.62 -26.46
N LYS A 956 9.85 -23.77 -26.48
CA LYS A 956 9.80 -24.69 -27.59
C LYS A 956 8.68 -25.67 -27.34
N ALA A 957 7.58 -25.53 -28.09
CA ALA A 957 6.47 -26.47 -28.04
C ALA A 957 6.96 -27.89 -28.38
N ASP A 958 6.54 -28.87 -27.60
CA ASP A 958 6.69 -30.29 -27.91
C ASP A 958 5.66 -30.71 -28.96
N LEU A 959 5.99 -30.45 -30.22
CA LEU A 959 5.15 -30.78 -31.37
C LEU A 959 4.89 -32.29 -31.51
N LYS A 960 5.77 -33.16 -30.98
CA LYS A 960 5.58 -34.62 -31.02
C LYS A 960 4.44 -35.08 -30.11
N ASN A 961 4.27 -34.40 -28.97
CA ASN A 961 3.19 -34.67 -28.01
C ASN A 961 1.95 -33.80 -28.25
N GLY A 962 1.88 -33.11 -29.39
CA GLY A 962 0.71 -32.30 -29.77
C GLY A 962 0.59 -30.97 -29.02
N GLU A 963 1.67 -30.50 -28.40
CA GLU A 963 1.68 -29.22 -27.69
C GLU A 963 1.52 -28.05 -28.67
N LYS A 964 0.65 -27.10 -28.31
CA LYS A 964 0.36 -25.90 -29.12
C LYS A 964 0.60 -24.65 -28.29
N ILE A 965 1.30 -23.67 -28.86
CA ILE A 965 1.42 -22.32 -28.28
C ILE A 965 0.29 -21.47 -28.85
N LYS A 966 -0.53 -20.89 -27.97
CA LYS A 966 -1.58 -19.92 -28.33
C LYS A 966 -1.11 -18.53 -27.94
N LEU A 967 -1.14 -17.60 -28.89
CA LEU A 967 -0.90 -16.17 -28.64
C LEU A 967 -2.20 -15.54 -28.13
N VAL A 968 -2.14 -14.79 -27.05
CA VAL A 968 -3.23 -13.92 -26.57
C VAL A 968 -2.65 -12.52 -26.51
N ASP A 969 -3.01 -11.68 -27.47
CA ASP A 969 -2.59 -10.29 -27.48
C ASP A 969 -3.44 -9.49 -26.49
N VAL A 970 -2.80 -8.85 -25.52
CA VAL A 970 -3.43 -7.87 -24.63
C VAL A 970 -2.93 -6.50 -25.08
N VAL A 971 -3.38 -6.06 -26.25
CA VAL A 971 -3.22 -4.65 -26.62
C VAL A 971 -3.89 -3.86 -25.50
N SER A 972 -3.22 -2.80 -25.02
CA SER A 972 -3.78 -1.82 -24.10
C SER A 972 -4.92 -1.07 -24.80
N GLU A 973 -6.02 -1.75 -25.01
CA GLU A 973 -7.30 -1.26 -25.48
C GLU A 973 -7.89 -0.26 -24.49
N TYR A 974 -7.31 -0.03 -23.31
CA TYR A 974 -7.91 0.79 -22.26
C TYR A 974 -8.46 2.15 -22.75
N PRO A 975 -7.74 2.98 -23.53
CA PRO A 975 -8.34 4.18 -24.10
C PRO A 975 -9.42 3.88 -25.15
N ASN A 976 -9.24 2.86 -25.98
CA ASN A 976 -10.19 2.44 -27.01
C ASN A 976 -11.49 1.85 -26.41
N ALA A 977 -11.39 0.99 -25.41
CA ALA A 977 -12.46 0.41 -24.62
C ALA A 977 -13.17 1.47 -23.76
N ASN A 978 -12.46 2.44 -23.18
CA ASN A 978 -13.10 3.58 -22.52
C ASN A 978 -13.86 4.48 -23.51
N LEU A 979 -13.42 4.52 -24.77
CA LEU A 979 -14.02 5.34 -25.84
C LEU A 979 -15.18 4.64 -26.55
N ARG A 980 -15.07 3.34 -26.81
CA ARG A 980 -15.97 2.54 -27.67
C ARG A 980 -16.72 1.44 -26.93
N GLY A 981 -16.22 1.00 -25.78
CA GLY A 981 -16.77 -0.13 -25.05
C GLY A 981 -17.81 0.29 -24.01
N GLU A 982 -18.92 -0.45 -23.94
CA GLU A 982 -19.80 -0.40 -22.78
C GLU A 982 -19.12 -1.07 -21.58
N TYR A 983 -19.10 -0.41 -20.43
CA TYR A 983 -18.56 -1.04 -19.23
C TYR A 983 -19.52 -2.11 -18.70
N PRO A 984 -19.02 -3.31 -18.37
CA PRO A 984 -19.85 -4.35 -17.82
C PRO A 984 -20.43 -3.91 -16.46
N ILE A 985 -21.74 -4.07 -16.32
CA ILE A 985 -22.46 -3.88 -15.07
C ILE A 985 -22.73 -5.24 -14.41
N GLY A 986 -22.75 -5.26 -13.08
CA GLY A 986 -23.08 -6.45 -12.32
C GLY A 986 -21.90 -7.36 -12.02
N HIS A 987 -22.20 -8.61 -11.71
CA HIS A 987 -21.23 -9.70 -11.65
C HIS A 987 -21.37 -10.57 -12.91
N PRO A 988 -20.27 -11.08 -13.47
CA PRO A 988 -20.32 -11.91 -14.67
C PRO A 988 -20.93 -13.27 -14.37
N ASP A 989 -21.65 -13.81 -15.34
CA ASP A 989 -22.03 -15.22 -15.39
C ASP A 989 -20.80 -16.05 -15.81
N ILE A 990 -20.53 -17.12 -15.08
CA ILE A 990 -19.33 -17.96 -15.28
C ILE A 990 -19.79 -19.33 -15.74
N HIS A 991 -19.49 -19.67 -16.98
CA HIS A 991 -19.75 -20.98 -17.56
C HIS A 991 -18.47 -21.84 -17.47
N LEU A 992 -18.56 -23.03 -16.87
CA LEU A 992 -17.45 -23.98 -16.78
C LEU A 992 -17.48 -24.95 -17.98
N GLU A 993 -16.34 -25.50 -18.36
CA GLU A 993 -16.21 -26.42 -19.50
C GLU A 993 -17.17 -27.61 -19.38
N ASN A 994 -17.98 -27.85 -20.42
CA ASN A 994 -19.09 -28.82 -20.46
C ASN A 994 -20.35 -28.46 -19.64
N SER A 995 -20.51 -27.20 -19.20
CA SER A 995 -21.78 -26.77 -18.63
C SER A 995 -22.89 -26.85 -19.70
N PRO A 996 -24.06 -27.43 -19.40
CA PRO A 996 -25.16 -27.55 -20.35
C PRO A 996 -25.69 -26.19 -20.85
N GLU A 997 -25.40 -25.11 -20.12
CA GLU A 997 -25.76 -23.73 -20.42
C GLU A 997 -24.62 -22.93 -21.08
N MET A 998 -23.50 -23.57 -21.49
CA MET A 998 -22.46 -22.87 -22.25
C MET A 998 -23.04 -22.36 -23.57
N PRO A 999 -22.98 -21.04 -23.86
CA PRO A 999 -23.39 -20.52 -25.16
C PRO A 999 -22.53 -21.15 -26.26
N THR A 1000 -23.14 -21.48 -27.39
CA THR A 1000 -22.42 -22.07 -28.53
C THR A 1000 -21.30 -21.13 -28.99
N PRO A 1001 -20.17 -21.65 -29.51
CA PRO A 1001 -19.07 -20.81 -29.99
C PRO A 1001 -19.46 -19.75 -31.01
N ASP A 1002 -20.60 -19.94 -31.69
CA ASP A 1002 -21.16 -19.03 -32.70
C ASP A 1002 -21.79 -17.76 -32.09
N LEU A 1003 -22.04 -17.75 -30.78
CA LEU A 1003 -22.47 -16.59 -29.99
C LEU A 1003 -21.29 -15.83 -29.38
N TRP A 1004 -20.07 -16.38 -29.49
CA TRP A 1004 -18.86 -15.68 -29.10
C TRP A 1004 -18.52 -14.84 -30.33
N ASN A 1005 -18.37 -13.52 -30.21
CA ASN A 1005 -18.14 -12.61 -31.34
C ASN A 1005 -16.78 -12.89 -32.05
N VAL A 1006 -16.62 -14.06 -32.66
CA VAL A 1006 -15.40 -14.58 -33.27
C VAL A 1006 -15.72 -15.23 -34.63
N TYR A 1007 -14.82 -15.03 -35.59
CA TYR A 1007 -14.90 -15.50 -36.96
C TYR A 1007 -13.94 -16.68 -37.17
N ARG A 1008 -14.34 -17.63 -38.02
CA ARG A 1008 -13.44 -18.63 -38.61
C ARG A 1008 -13.21 -18.25 -40.06
N LEU A 1009 -11.95 -18.31 -40.50
CA LEU A 1009 -11.56 -17.89 -41.84
C LEU A 1009 -11.25 -19.11 -42.71
N GLU A 1010 -11.56 -19.01 -44.00
CA GLU A 1010 -11.12 -19.93 -45.04
C GLU A 1010 -10.20 -19.16 -46.00
N ASP A 1011 -9.18 -19.82 -46.55
CA ASP A 1011 -8.38 -19.25 -47.62
C ASP A 1011 -9.15 -19.25 -48.97
N LEU A 1012 -8.55 -18.67 -50.01
CA LEU A 1012 -9.15 -18.63 -51.36
C LEU A 1012 -9.41 -20.01 -51.98
N ASP A 1013 -8.72 -21.05 -51.51
CA ASP A 1013 -8.90 -22.44 -51.93
C ASP A 1013 -9.93 -23.20 -51.08
N LYS A 1014 -10.60 -22.50 -50.16
CA LYS A 1014 -11.53 -23.04 -49.13
C LYS A 1014 -10.85 -23.94 -48.09
N ASP A 1015 -9.54 -23.82 -47.93
CA ASP A 1015 -8.87 -24.49 -46.82
C ASP A 1015 -9.12 -23.71 -45.53
N PRO A 1016 -9.59 -24.36 -44.45
CA PRO A 1016 -9.86 -23.69 -43.19
C PRO A 1016 -8.55 -23.18 -42.56
N ILE A 1017 -8.50 -21.89 -42.25
CA ILE A 1017 -7.38 -21.28 -41.52
C ILE A 1017 -7.56 -21.65 -40.04
N GLN A 1018 -6.59 -22.36 -39.47
CA GLN A 1018 -6.65 -22.77 -38.06
C GLN A 1018 -6.58 -21.57 -37.12
N GLY A 1019 -7.72 -21.20 -36.53
CA GLY A 1019 -7.84 -20.12 -35.54
C GLY A 1019 -9.30 -19.65 -35.36
N THR A 1020 -9.50 -18.75 -34.41
CA THR A 1020 -10.73 -17.96 -34.23
C THR A 1020 -10.33 -16.51 -34.04
N PHE A 1021 -10.91 -15.60 -34.80
CA PHE A 1021 -10.47 -14.20 -34.92
C PHE A 1021 -11.59 -13.25 -34.53
N ASN A 1022 -11.31 -12.16 -33.82
CA ASN A 1022 -12.32 -11.13 -33.56
C ASN A 1022 -12.53 -10.25 -34.80
N GLU A 1023 -13.68 -9.59 -34.93
CA GLU A 1023 -13.93 -8.66 -36.06
C GLU A 1023 -12.85 -7.58 -36.17
N ALA A 1024 -12.42 -7.04 -35.03
CA ALA A 1024 -11.39 -6.01 -34.95
C ALA A 1024 -10.00 -6.48 -35.38
N GLU A 1025 -9.76 -7.80 -35.45
CA GLU A 1025 -8.51 -8.40 -35.94
C GLU A 1025 -8.53 -8.59 -37.46
N LEU A 1026 -9.70 -8.43 -38.12
CA LEU A 1026 -9.86 -8.58 -39.55
C LEU A 1026 -9.67 -7.24 -40.26
N GLN A 1027 -8.56 -7.08 -40.98
CA GLN A 1027 -8.34 -5.92 -41.83
C GLN A 1027 -8.77 -6.21 -43.26
N LYS A 1028 -9.70 -5.41 -43.79
CA LYS A 1028 -10.06 -5.47 -45.21
C LYS A 1028 -8.91 -4.93 -46.05
N VAL A 1029 -8.26 -5.81 -46.81
CA VAL A 1029 -7.19 -5.45 -47.76
C VAL A 1029 -7.72 -5.50 -49.18
N THR A 1030 -7.42 -4.47 -49.98
CA THR A 1030 -7.64 -4.48 -51.42
C THR A 1030 -6.64 -5.42 -52.08
N LYS A 1031 -7.13 -6.24 -53.02
CA LYS A 1031 -6.28 -7.17 -53.78
C LYS A 1031 -5.19 -6.36 -54.50
N PRO A 1032 -3.90 -6.66 -54.30
CA PRO A 1032 -2.83 -5.89 -54.93
C PRO A 1032 -2.89 -6.07 -56.46
N GLU A 1033 -2.62 -5.00 -57.20
CA GLU A 1033 -2.59 -5.01 -58.67
C GLU A 1033 -1.43 -5.86 -59.22
N ALA A 1034 -0.37 -6.06 -58.42
CA ALA A 1034 0.77 -6.90 -58.77
C ALA A 1034 1.20 -7.78 -57.59
N PHE A 1035 1.54 -9.03 -57.88
CA PHE A 1035 2.03 -10.00 -56.90
C PHE A 1035 3.54 -10.14 -57.01
N LYS A 1036 4.24 -10.07 -55.87
CA LYS A 1036 5.70 -10.21 -55.84
C LYS A 1036 6.10 -11.67 -56.01
N ILE A 1037 7.01 -11.94 -56.92
CA ILE A 1037 7.63 -13.27 -57.07
C ILE A 1037 8.83 -13.36 -56.12
N ALA A 1038 8.91 -14.41 -55.33
CA ALA A 1038 10.08 -14.69 -54.49
C ALA A 1038 11.25 -15.21 -55.33
N TYR A 1039 10.97 -16.18 -56.22
CA TYR A 1039 11.93 -16.71 -57.19
C TYR A 1039 11.20 -17.46 -58.31
N ILE A 1040 11.87 -17.56 -59.46
CA ILE A 1040 11.43 -18.39 -60.59
C ILE A 1040 11.96 -19.81 -60.37
N VAL A 1041 11.05 -20.78 -60.30
CA VAL A 1041 11.38 -22.19 -60.11
C VAL A 1041 11.94 -22.80 -61.40
N ARG A 1042 11.31 -22.49 -62.54
CA ARG A 1042 11.76 -22.95 -63.87
C ARG A 1042 11.13 -22.14 -65.00
N SER A 1043 11.76 -22.12 -66.16
CA SER A 1043 11.31 -21.36 -67.33
C SER A 1043 11.20 -22.28 -68.55
N LYS A 1044 10.21 -22.07 -69.42
CA LYS A 1044 10.03 -22.82 -70.67
C LYS A 1044 9.60 -21.89 -71.82
N GLY A 1045 9.95 -22.24 -73.06
CA GLY A 1045 9.49 -21.53 -74.28
C GLY A 1045 10.59 -20.81 -75.07
N LYS A 1046 10.23 -20.36 -76.29
CA LYS A 1046 11.10 -19.61 -77.22
C LYS A 1046 10.90 -18.09 -77.07
N LYS A 1047 11.83 -17.28 -77.59
CA LYS A 1047 11.81 -15.81 -77.50
C LYS A 1047 10.47 -15.27 -78.05
N GLY A 1048 9.66 -14.63 -77.20
CA GLY A 1048 8.31 -14.13 -77.53
C GLY A 1048 7.13 -14.95 -76.98
N SER A 1049 7.35 -16.16 -76.45
CA SER A 1049 6.31 -16.99 -75.79
C SER A 1049 6.83 -17.66 -74.52
N ARG A 1050 7.83 -17.05 -73.88
CA ARG A 1050 8.50 -17.60 -72.70
C ARG A 1050 7.55 -17.53 -71.50
N GLN A 1051 7.54 -18.61 -70.71
CA GLN A 1051 6.76 -18.72 -69.48
C GLN A 1051 7.66 -19.06 -68.30
N HIS A 1052 7.35 -18.50 -67.14
CA HIS A 1052 8.06 -18.70 -65.89
C HIS A 1052 7.13 -19.36 -64.87
N PHE A 1053 7.56 -20.48 -64.30
CA PHE A 1053 6.90 -21.09 -63.15
C PHE A 1053 7.44 -20.42 -61.89
N VAL A 1054 6.59 -19.70 -61.18
CA VAL A 1054 7.01 -18.79 -60.12
C VAL A 1054 6.51 -19.23 -58.76
N HIS A 1055 7.30 -18.95 -57.74
CA HIS A 1055 6.86 -19.00 -56.35
C HIS A 1055 6.56 -17.58 -55.88
N TRP A 1056 5.32 -17.34 -55.48
CA TRP A 1056 4.87 -16.03 -55.01
C TRP A 1056 5.39 -15.76 -53.59
N ARG A 1057 5.91 -14.54 -53.36
CA ARG A 1057 6.47 -14.14 -52.07
C ARG A 1057 5.38 -14.09 -51.01
N GLY A 1058 5.51 -14.94 -49.99
CA GLY A 1058 4.57 -15.03 -48.86
C GLY A 1058 3.42 -16.03 -49.06
N TYR A 1059 3.44 -16.85 -50.11
CA TYR A 1059 2.40 -17.86 -50.39
C TYR A 1059 2.96 -19.29 -50.31
N PRO A 1060 2.14 -20.29 -49.97
CA PRO A 1060 2.59 -21.69 -49.87
C PRO A 1060 2.95 -22.29 -51.23
N GLU A 1061 3.68 -23.41 -51.22
CA GLU A 1061 4.16 -24.05 -52.46
C GLU A 1061 3.02 -24.51 -53.39
N LYS A 1062 1.84 -24.85 -52.84
CA LYS A 1062 0.63 -25.19 -53.61
C LYS A 1062 0.18 -24.08 -54.56
N SER A 1063 0.52 -22.82 -54.23
CA SER A 1063 0.11 -21.65 -55.02
C SER A 1063 1.09 -21.31 -56.16
N ARG A 1064 2.13 -22.11 -56.40
CA ARG A 1064 3.05 -21.90 -57.53
C ARG A 1064 2.32 -22.01 -58.86
N SER A 1065 2.52 -21.06 -59.76
CA SER A 1065 1.82 -21.02 -61.05
C SER A 1065 2.74 -20.58 -62.20
N TRP A 1066 2.31 -20.85 -63.44
CA TRP A 1066 2.98 -20.38 -64.65
C TRP A 1066 2.48 -18.99 -65.01
N ILE A 1067 3.40 -18.08 -65.32
CA ILE A 1067 3.11 -16.75 -65.86
C ILE A 1067 3.86 -16.55 -67.17
N LEU A 1068 3.39 -15.65 -68.04
CA LEU A 1068 4.12 -15.28 -69.24
C LEU A 1068 5.27 -14.31 -68.87
N ASP A 1069 6.34 -14.34 -69.65
CA ASP A 1069 7.45 -13.38 -69.57
C ASP A 1069 6.97 -11.94 -69.80
N SER A 1070 5.86 -11.75 -70.53
CA SER A 1070 5.18 -10.45 -70.70
C SER A 1070 4.47 -9.94 -69.45
N ASP A 1071 4.17 -10.83 -68.49
CA ASP A 1071 3.43 -10.48 -67.27
C ASP A 1071 4.38 -10.15 -66.10
N LEU A 1072 5.69 -10.25 -66.32
CA LEU A 1072 6.72 -9.75 -65.42
C LEU A 1072 6.86 -8.24 -65.61
N VAL A 1073 6.51 -7.47 -64.58
CA VAL A 1073 6.60 -6.01 -64.54
C VAL A 1073 7.80 -5.55 -63.73
#